data_AF-W0TAD0-F1
#
_entry.id   AF-W0TAD0-F1
#
_cell.length_a   1.000
_cell.length_b   1.000
_cell.length_c   1.000
_cell.angle_alpha   90.00
_cell.angle_beta   90.00
_cell.angle_gamma   90.00
#
_symmetry.space_group_name_H-M   'P 1'
#
loop_
_entity.id
_entity.type
_entity.pdbx_description
1 polymer ?
#
loop_
_entity_poly.entity_id
_entity_poly.type
_entity_poly.pdbx_seq_one_letter_code
_entity_poly.pdbx_strand_id
1 'polypeptide(L)'
;MEYLASKAYHFSVWSSDPQLLTGTNLTIRAHAKCSVLRLKQYIHHLLVQQQGVGIKFSVNDLTLSYKTGDLDGELQCQQIEPNYPGVIRLRLEKSNKAVSLQPTYYNPDSFTRTMVQSQCNILSVEKIFKARLQDVSLHSTISHLAKLTIEELNQYERQNEDEQMCSVKEHTLEDVIALDIAGRSHPINLSETTEDLTLSDLLGIDFVPTANGYCSLLCKVRHSQMEEGVTIEFVSEAKFTIQQMIVNSKTTVLDVKNFICSVYAHALRLQPSDIKLIYKGCIIHELNGASNEPNKILKFITEPNGAKLHVHISHEYSEPGPGFWSELLFAPDRFDFMPTRTQSQDSSNSNSNSNSNGDSVTAALSGSLTGSAPMRATDSTDTYSQRHTAPVSYSNTRSVTPSPTPTRTVDAIPETHQQPVQVVTSEGLPVSRSYETYERVTVNNKDYIVPRSQLETQYFELQIGDRIIKLCPDEVHFQGGYVQLTASARASIENAIGERITNGEYLGNIAEDEGLLPDTPATPNNGGDQQEADGQRRRGGVGRLPNMFNFLRRMNMGRFFRRETLVLIIEMITGRNGLLMSLGFGLYLRLPLWAFCLLVTGLTIRSVWIKFKLSKKVRKLVVGSADSLTTQEQEQIRTLIKSEKFNTAFFMSLARMRTILPLLCSRMDANQDLANELLHEVKRNPKVNQQLAENDRLASHSSYVLKQFLLSLPSQERAKPIFYELFRDLLEKCEPLLSQEMHTLEPWAAAMVHEMRKYNWRVNRSHMTASDYIKLWLDIYEPWNFFSNTQFMRYAVPDPRTDNILVGIVKNCLLFVLLFIPSFERQFEEIIEERLIQQSQDEDLIAL
;
A
#
# COMPACT_ATOMS: atom_id res chain seq x y z
N MET A 1 12.58 -10.06 -10.12
CA MET A 1 11.20 -9.81 -9.63
C MET A 1 11.30 -9.47 -8.16
N GLU A 2 10.68 -8.39 -7.69
CA GLU A 2 10.73 -8.03 -6.27
C GLU A 2 9.74 -8.86 -5.44
N TYR A 3 10.26 -9.41 -4.35
CA TYR A 3 9.46 -10.02 -3.30
C TYR A 3 9.71 -9.28 -1.97
N LEU A 4 8.63 -9.10 -1.22
CA LEU A 4 8.58 -8.28 -0.02
C LEU A 4 8.59 -9.18 1.22
N ALA A 5 9.05 -8.67 2.36
CA ALA A 5 8.91 -9.30 3.67
C ALA A 5 7.43 -9.29 4.11
N SER A 6 6.61 -10.10 3.45
CA SER A 6 5.20 -10.29 3.72
C SER A 6 4.97 -11.49 4.64
N LYS A 7 3.78 -11.61 5.27
CA LYS A 7 3.46 -12.77 6.11
C LYS A 7 3.64 -14.07 5.31
N ALA A 8 4.57 -14.91 5.75
CA ALA A 8 4.84 -16.20 5.14
C ALA A 8 3.70 -17.18 5.35
N TYR A 9 3.54 -18.09 4.39
CA TYR A 9 2.62 -19.20 4.46
C TYR A 9 3.35 -20.39 5.09
N HIS A 10 2.84 -20.87 6.23
CA HIS A 10 3.39 -22.01 6.94
C HIS A 10 2.76 -23.30 6.40
N PHE A 11 3.57 -24.17 5.82
CA PHE A 11 3.16 -25.47 5.30
C PHE A 11 3.67 -26.58 6.21
N SER A 12 2.82 -27.57 6.49
CA SER A 12 3.22 -28.84 7.10
C SER A 12 2.99 -29.95 6.07
N VAL A 13 4.08 -30.49 5.54
CA VAL A 13 4.08 -31.51 4.50
C VAL A 13 4.20 -32.88 5.14
N TRP A 14 3.22 -33.75 4.88
CA TRP A 14 3.19 -35.14 5.34
C TRP A 14 3.03 -36.09 4.14
N SER A 15 3.41 -37.35 4.29
CA SER A 15 3.29 -38.40 3.26
C SER A 15 2.57 -39.60 3.84
N SER A 16 1.77 -40.31 3.03
CA SER A 16 1.30 -41.66 3.41
C SER A 16 2.32 -42.76 3.10
N ASP A 17 3.24 -42.51 2.15
CA ASP A 17 4.37 -43.37 1.88
C ASP A 17 5.54 -43.08 2.86
N PRO A 18 5.90 -44.02 3.76
CA PRO A 18 7.02 -43.86 4.69
C PRO A 18 8.40 -43.89 4.00
N GLN A 19 8.48 -44.28 2.73
CA GLN A 19 9.72 -44.17 1.94
C GLN A 19 10.00 -42.72 1.50
N LEU A 20 8.98 -41.86 1.43
CA LEU A 20 9.16 -40.44 1.12
C LEU A 20 9.50 -39.62 2.37
N LEU A 21 8.82 -39.84 3.50
CA LEU A 21 9.06 -39.10 4.75
C LEU A 21 9.15 -40.06 5.95
N THR A 22 10.32 -40.08 6.59
CA THR A 22 10.63 -40.97 7.71
C THR A 22 10.08 -40.44 9.05
N GLY A 23 8.75 -40.43 9.18
CA GLY A 23 8.05 -40.27 10.46
C GLY A 23 7.83 -38.83 10.97
N THR A 24 8.54 -37.82 10.45
CA THR A 24 8.29 -36.41 10.79
C THR A 24 7.78 -35.62 9.59
N ASN A 25 6.80 -34.73 9.84
CA ASN A 25 6.30 -33.81 8.83
C ASN A 25 7.32 -32.69 8.59
N LEU A 26 7.53 -32.28 7.34
CA LEU A 26 8.35 -31.10 7.04
C LEU A 26 7.54 -29.83 7.30
N THR A 27 8.05 -28.96 8.18
CA THR A 27 7.53 -27.60 8.37
C THR A 27 8.31 -26.64 7.48
N ILE A 28 7.61 -25.91 6.60
CA ILE A 28 8.22 -25.03 5.60
C ILE A 28 7.50 -23.68 5.59
N ARG A 29 8.25 -22.58 5.73
CA ARG A 29 7.79 -21.21 5.55
C ARG A 29 8.07 -20.76 4.12
N ALA A 30 7.03 -20.48 3.34
CA ALA A 30 7.16 -20.02 1.96
C ALA A 30 6.52 -18.66 1.72
N HIS A 31 7.12 -17.87 0.81
CA HIS A 31 6.60 -16.55 0.43
C HIS A 31 5.26 -16.66 -0.32
N ALA A 32 4.36 -15.69 -0.14
CA ALA A 32 3.03 -15.64 -0.76
C ALA A 32 3.04 -15.81 -2.29
N LYS A 33 3.96 -15.11 -2.98
CA LYS A 33 4.13 -15.15 -4.45
C LYS A 33 4.91 -16.38 -4.97
N CYS A 34 5.34 -17.29 -4.10
CA CYS A 34 6.03 -18.52 -4.52
C CYS A 34 5.05 -19.44 -5.27
N SER A 35 5.51 -20.17 -6.30
CA SER A 35 4.68 -21.17 -6.97
C SER A 35 4.74 -22.52 -6.26
N VAL A 36 3.67 -23.31 -6.38
CA VAL A 36 3.60 -24.70 -5.90
C VAL A 36 4.73 -25.53 -6.52
N LEU A 37 5.07 -25.33 -7.80
CA LEU A 37 6.21 -25.98 -8.43
C LEU A 37 7.53 -25.67 -7.72
N ARG A 38 7.75 -24.41 -7.31
CA ARG A 38 8.98 -24.02 -6.59
C ARG A 38 9.02 -24.62 -5.19
N LEU A 39 7.89 -24.58 -4.45
CA LEU A 39 7.75 -25.26 -3.15
C LEU A 39 8.04 -26.77 -3.28
N LYS A 40 7.52 -27.41 -4.33
CA LYS A 40 7.73 -28.82 -4.65
C LYS A 40 9.20 -29.15 -4.96
N GLN A 41 9.90 -28.29 -5.72
CA GLN A 41 11.34 -28.43 -5.94
C GLN A 41 12.14 -28.30 -4.64
N TYR A 42 11.74 -27.39 -3.74
CA TYR A 42 12.38 -27.22 -2.43
C TYR A 42 12.17 -28.44 -1.50
N ILE A 43 10.94 -28.97 -1.45
CA ILE A 43 10.63 -30.23 -0.73
C ILE A 43 11.51 -31.37 -1.27
N HIS A 44 11.59 -31.52 -2.60
CA HIS A 44 12.47 -32.52 -3.22
C HIS A 44 13.95 -32.34 -2.83
N HIS A 45 14.43 -31.09 -2.77
CA HIS A 45 15.79 -30.79 -2.31
C HIS A 45 16.02 -31.21 -0.84
N LEU A 46 15.10 -30.89 0.07
CA LEU A 46 15.17 -31.32 1.47
C LEU A 46 15.19 -32.84 1.62
N LEU A 47 14.37 -33.56 0.84
CA LEU A 47 14.36 -35.03 0.85
C LEU A 47 15.70 -35.61 0.39
N VAL A 48 16.29 -35.09 -0.69
CA VAL A 48 17.62 -35.48 -1.18
C VAL A 48 18.70 -35.21 -0.14
N GLN A 49 18.59 -34.12 0.62
CA GLN A 49 19.52 -33.80 1.71
C GLN A 49 19.36 -34.74 2.91
N GLN A 50 18.13 -35.12 3.27
CA GLN A 50 17.83 -35.99 4.43
C GLN A 50 18.15 -37.47 4.18
N GLN A 51 17.86 -38.00 2.98
CA GLN A 51 18.09 -39.42 2.65
C GLN A 51 19.43 -39.68 1.93
N GLY A 52 20.15 -38.64 1.53
CA GLY A 52 21.42 -38.73 0.82
C GLY A 52 21.31 -39.28 -0.61
N VAL A 53 22.40 -39.90 -1.09
CA VAL A 53 22.60 -40.33 -2.49
C VAL A 53 21.62 -41.44 -2.95
N GLY A 54 20.74 -41.93 -2.08
CA GLY A 54 19.80 -43.02 -2.35
C GLY A 54 18.57 -42.64 -3.19
N ILE A 55 18.16 -41.37 -3.20
CA ILE A 55 16.94 -40.94 -3.91
C ILE A 55 17.17 -40.95 -5.44
N LYS A 56 16.32 -41.69 -6.14
CA LYS A 56 16.32 -41.81 -7.62
C LYS A 56 15.08 -41.23 -8.31
N PHE A 57 14.11 -40.73 -7.54
CA PHE A 57 12.91 -40.10 -8.12
C PHE A 57 13.19 -38.64 -8.51
N SER A 58 12.46 -38.15 -9.50
CA SER A 58 12.50 -36.76 -9.97
C SER A 58 11.47 -35.91 -9.23
N VAL A 59 11.59 -34.57 -9.32
CA VAL A 59 10.52 -33.64 -8.93
C VAL A 59 9.20 -34.02 -9.60
N ASN A 60 9.21 -34.48 -10.85
CA ASN A 60 7.99 -34.82 -11.58
C ASN A 60 7.29 -36.08 -11.03
N ASP A 61 8.02 -36.95 -10.33
CA ASP A 61 7.49 -38.16 -9.70
C ASP A 61 6.77 -37.88 -8.38
N LEU A 62 6.83 -36.64 -7.87
CA LEU A 62 6.11 -36.20 -6.68
C LEU A 62 4.79 -35.52 -7.07
N THR A 63 3.78 -35.61 -6.21
CA THR A 63 2.53 -34.83 -6.29
C THR A 63 2.24 -34.20 -4.94
N LEU A 64 1.92 -32.90 -4.94
CA LEU A 64 1.40 -32.19 -3.77
C LEU A 64 -0.11 -32.11 -3.91
N SER A 65 -0.82 -32.52 -2.87
CA SER A 65 -2.28 -32.45 -2.79
C SER A 65 -2.71 -31.71 -1.53
N TYR A 66 -3.86 -31.06 -1.62
CA TYR A 66 -4.44 -30.26 -0.55
C TYR A 66 -5.94 -30.53 -0.47
N LYS A 67 -6.43 -30.78 0.75
CA LYS A 67 -7.78 -31.32 1.03
C LYS A 67 -8.04 -32.60 0.21
N THR A 68 -8.66 -32.50 -0.96
CA THR A 68 -9.02 -33.63 -1.85
C THR A 68 -8.47 -33.52 -3.28
N GLY A 69 -7.72 -32.48 -3.62
CA GLY A 69 -7.25 -32.23 -4.99
C GLY A 69 -5.72 -32.17 -5.10
N ASP A 70 -5.19 -32.62 -6.24
CA ASP A 70 -3.81 -32.34 -6.66
C ASP A 70 -3.66 -30.82 -6.89
N LEU A 71 -2.57 -30.23 -6.40
CA LEU A 71 -2.25 -28.82 -6.64
C LEU A 71 -1.53 -28.66 -7.98
N ASP A 72 -1.98 -27.69 -8.79
CA ASP A 72 -1.29 -27.27 -10.00
C ASP A 72 0.05 -26.59 -9.66
N GLY A 73 1.08 -26.81 -10.49
CA GLY A 73 2.42 -26.28 -10.28
C GLY A 73 2.54 -24.77 -10.53
N GLU A 74 1.69 -24.21 -11.39
CA GLU A 74 1.67 -22.77 -11.69
C GLU A 74 0.95 -21.95 -10.60
N LEU A 75 0.12 -22.60 -9.78
CA LEU A 75 -0.60 -21.97 -8.67
C LEU A 75 0.38 -21.33 -7.67
N GLN A 76 0.05 -20.14 -7.17
CA GLN A 76 0.83 -19.49 -6.12
C GLN A 76 0.43 -19.99 -4.73
N CYS A 77 1.37 -20.02 -3.78
CA CYS A 77 1.14 -20.44 -2.40
C CYS A 77 -0.04 -19.69 -1.74
N GLN A 78 -0.18 -18.39 -2.00
CA GLN A 78 -1.31 -17.58 -1.51
C GLN A 78 -2.69 -17.96 -2.08
N GLN A 79 -2.74 -18.70 -3.19
CA GLN A 79 -3.98 -19.12 -3.83
C GLN A 79 -4.47 -20.50 -3.33
N ILE A 80 -3.64 -21.25 -2.59
CA ILE A 80 -4.01 -22.56 -2.01
C ILE A 80 -5.10 -22.38 -0.95
N GLU A 81 -4.91 -21.44 -0.02
CA GLU A 81 -5.91 -21.04 0.96
C GLU A 81 -5.74 -19.56 1.31
N PRO A 82 -6.41 -18.64 0.59
CA PRO A 82 -6.20 -17.21 0.75
C PRO A 82 -6.64 -16.74 2.15
N ASN A 83 -5.77 -15.93 2.78
CA ASN A 83 -5.96 -15.37 4.13
C ASN A 83 -5.97 -16.39 5.29
N TYR A 84 -5.53 -17.65 5.09
CA TYR A 84 -5.45 -18.60 6.19
C TYR A 84 -4.40 -18.18 7.23
N PRO A 85 -4.74 -18.03 8.52
CA PRO A 85 -3.81 -17.50 9.51
C PRO A 85 -2.83 -18.55 10.07
N GLY A 86 -3.13 -19.84 9.94
CA GLY A 86 -2.40 -20.96 10.57
C GLY A 86 -1.57 -21.81 9.59
N VAL A 87 -1.31 -23.07 9.99
CA VAL A 87 -0.47 -24.00 9.22
C VAL A 87 -1.29 -24.81 8.20
N ILE A 88 -0.97 -24.66 6.91
CA ILE A 88 -1.60 -25.39 5.80
C ILE A 88 -0.98 -26.78 5.71
N ARG A 89 -1.81 -27.83 5.84
CA ARG A 89 -1.34 -29.23 5.74
C ARG A 89 -1.37 -29.70 4.29
N LEU A 90 -0.20 -30.01 3.72
CA LEU A 90 -0.05 -30.56 2.37
C LEU A 90 0.28 -32.05 2.44
N ARG A 91 -0.35 -32.83 1.56
CA ARG A 91 -0.06 -34.26 1.40
C ARG A 91 0.84 -34.46 0.19
N LEU A 92 2.04 -34.98 0.43
CA LEU A 92 3.02 -35.40 -0.56
C LEU A 92 2.78 -36.88 -0.89
N GLU A 93 2.69 -37.20 -2.18
CA GLU A 93 2.58 -38.57 -2.67
C GLU A 93 3.49 -38.81 -3.86
N LYS A 94 3.78 -40.09 -4.16
CA LYS A 94 4.46 -40.46 -5.40
C LYS A 94 3.45 -40.61 -6.52
N SER A 95 3.66 -39.89 -7.62
CA SER A 95 2.85 -39.97 -8.82
C SER A 95 3.03 -41.33 -9.51
N ASN A 96 1.94 -42.08 -9.63
CA ASN A 96 1.88 -43.28 -10.48
C ASN A 96 1.68 -42.95 -11.97
N LYS A 97 1.51 -41.66 -12.33
CA LYS A 97 1.33 -41.23 -13.73
C LYS A 97 2.71 -41.16 -14.40
N ALA A 98 3.01 -42.11 -15.29
CA ALA A 98 4.22 -42.14 -16.09
C ALA A 98 4.24 -41.03 -17.17
N VAL A 99 4.44 -39.78 -16.74
CA VAL A 99 4.52 -38.61 -17.63
C VAL A 99 6.00 -38.32 -17.92
N SER A 100 6.45 -38.74 -19.10
CA SER A 100 7.75 -38.35 -19.67
C SER A 100 7.69 -36.90 -20.20
N LEU A 101 8.78 -36.16 -20.45
CA LEU A 101 10.08 -36.63 -20.98
C LEU A 101 11.28 -35.75 -20.59
N GLN A 102 11.13 -34.75 -19.71
CA GLN A 102 12.28 -33.97 -19.19
C GLN A 102 12.23 -33.83 -17.67
N PRO A 103 13.31 -34.16 -16.94
CA PRO A 103 13.40 -33.87 -15.51
C PRO A 103 13.47 -32.36 -15.32
N THR A 104 12.63 -31.83 -14.43
CA THR A 104 12.61 -30.41 -14.08
C THR A 104 13.86 -30.06 -13.26
N TYR A 105 14.98 -29.85 -13.96
CA TYR A 105 16.26 -29.53 -13.34
C TYR A 105 16.20 -28.16 -12.66
N TYR A 106 16.69 -28.09 -11.43
CA TYR A 106 16.79 -26.87 -10.65
C TYR A 106 18.19 -26.80 -10.05
N ASN A 107 18.73 -25.59 -9.88
CA ASN A 107 19.96 -25.39 -9.13
C ASN A 107 19.64 -25.36 -7.61
N PRO A 108 20.19 -26.26 -6.77
CA PRO A 108 19.99 -26.23 -5.32
C PRO A 108 20.37 -24.89 -4.68
N ASP A 109 21.46 -24.25 -5.14
CA ASP A 109 21.95 -22.99 -4.58
C ASP A 109 20.94 -21.84 -4.76
N SER A 110 20.04 -21.94 -5.74
CA SER A 110 18.99 -20.94 -5.97
C SER A 110 17.94 -20.88 -4.85
N PHE A 111 17.90 -21.85 -3.93
CA PHE A 111 17.02 -21.80 -2.76
C PHE A 111 17.61 -21.01 -1.60
N THR A 112 18.92 -21.07 -1.42
CA THR A 112 19.64 -20.46 -0.30
C THR A 112 20.26 -19.13 -0.65
N ARG A 113 20.40 -18.78 -1.93
CA ARG A 113 21.01 -17.53 -2.38
C ARG A 113 20.06 -16.64 -3.17
N THR A 114 20.14 -15.33 -2.95
CA THR A 114 19.29 -14.31 -3.56
C THR A 114 20.09 -13.06 -3.95
N MET A 115 19.47 -12.16 -4.70
CA MET A 115 19.98 -10.80 -4.90
C MET A 115 19.33 -9.87 -3.87
N VAL A 116 20.12 -8.99 -3.25
CA VAL A 116 19.61 -7.96 -2.34
C VAL A 116 19.86 -6.58 -2.96
N GLN A 117 18.80 -5.82 -3.20
CA GLN A 117 18.92 -4.43 -3.63
C GLN A 117 19.01 -3.55 -2.38
N SER A 118 20.22 -3.12 -2.02
CA SER A 118 20.44 -2.28 -0.86
C SER A 118 20.25 -0.80 -1.22
N GLN A 119 19.61 -0.04 -0.32
CA GLN A 119 19.31 1.37 -0.49
C GLN A 119 19.72 2.15 0.77
N CYS A 120 20.68 3.06 0.65
CA CYS A 120 21.18 3.88 1.75
C CYS A 120 20.76 5.34 1.59
N ASN A 121 20.56 6.10 2.67
CA ASN A 121 20.71 7.55 2.53
C ASN A 121 22.15 7.92 2.30
N ILE A 122 22.30 8.98 1.51
CA ILE A 122 23.53 9.74 1.32
C ILE A 122 23.25 11.21 1.56
N LEU A 123 24.25 11.91 2.11
CA LEU A 123 24.21 13.36 2.26
C LEU A 123 24.64 14.04 0.95
N SER A 124 23.82 13.86 -0.09
CA SER A 124 24.04 14.38 -1.46
C SER A 124 22.71 14.66 -2.16
N VAL A 125 22.77 15.20 -3.39
CA VAL A 125 21.64 15.65 -4.21
C VAL A 125 20.66 14.52 -4.53
N GLU A 126 21.15 13.30 -4.78
CA GLU A 126 20.32 12.12 -5.10
C GLU A 126 19.57 11.58 -3.87
N LYS A 127 20.02 11.93 -2.66
CA LYS A 127 19.51 11.52 -1.32
C LYS A 127 19.56 10.02 -1.00
N ILE A 128 19.49 9.15 -2.00
CA ILE A 128 19.45 7.70 -1.87
C ILE A 128 20.48 7.05 -2.80
N PHE A 129 21.46 6.36 -2.23
CA PHE A 129 22.35 5.44 -2.94
C PHE A 129 21.65 4.08 -3.12
N LYS A 130 21.83 3.42 -4.26
CA LYS A 130 21.27 2.10 -4.56
C LYS A 130 22.34 1.13 -5.09
N ALA A 131 22.58 0.05 -4.36
CA ALA A 131 23.50 -1.03 -4.73
C ALA A 131 22.75 -2.36 -4.97
N ARG A 132 23.34 -3.27 -5.75
CA ARG A 132 22.84 -4.64 -5.93
C ARG A 132 23.86 -5.66 -5.48
N LEU A 133 23.67 -6.15 -4.26
CA LEU A 133 24.44 -7.24 -3.68
C LEU A 133 23.99 -8.54 -4.34
N GLN A 134 24.90 -9.22 -5.05
CA GLN A 134 24.64 -10.49 -5.73
C GLN A 134 25.01 -11.68 -4.84
N ASP A 135 24.39 -12.84 -5.09
CA ASP A 135 24.78 -14.13 -4.53
C ASP A 135 24.72 -14.23 -2.99
N VAL A 136 23.89 -13.40 -2.36
CA VAL A 136 23.71 -13.24 -0.91
C VAL A 136 22.97 -14.43 -0.31
N SER A 137 23.52 -15.03 0.75
CA SER A 137 22.88 -16.14 1.45
C SER A 137 21.68 -15.68 2.29
N LEU A 138 20.59 -16.45 2.26
CA LEU A 138 19.48 -16.31 3.21
C LEU A 138 19.91 -16.52 4.67
N HIS A 139 21.03 -17.19 4.90
CA HIS A 139 21.61 -17.38 6.23
C HIS A 139 22.66 -16.31 6.58
N SER A 140 22.85 -15.27 5.75
CA SER A 140 23.65 -14.11 6.14
C SER A 140 22.96 -13.34 7.26
N THR A 141 23.72 -12.96 8.29
CA THR A 141 23.29 -12.13 9.41
C THR A 141 23.03 -10.68 8.97
N ILE A 142 22.22 -9.94 9.74
CA ILE A 142 22.02 -8.50 9.50
C ILE A 142 23.36 -7.75 9.51
N SER A 143 24.22 -8.04 10.48
CA SER A 143 25.55 -7.40 10.60
C SER A 143 26.40 -7.58 9.33
N HIS A 144 26.36 -8.76 8.71
CA HIS A 144 27.03 -9.03 7.45
C HIS A 144 26.39 -8.25 6.27
N LEU A 145 25.06 -8.17 6.19
CA LEU A 145 24.35 -7.41 5.16
C LEU A 145 24.60 -5.90 5.26
N ALA A 146 24.59 -5.37 6.48
CA ALA A 146 24.92 -3.98 6.77
C ALA A 146 26.37 -3.68 6.36
N LYS A 147 27.32 -4.59 6.67
CA LYS A 147 28.72 -4.44 6.27
C LYS A 147 28.90 -4.38 4.76
N LEU A 148 28.35 -5.34 4.00
CA LEU A 148 28.40 -5.34 2.53
C LEU A 148 27.77 -4.07 1.94
N THR A 149 26.67 -3.60 2.54
CA THR A 149 26.00 -2.35 2.14
C THR A 149 26.87 -1.12 2.36
N ILE A 150 27.63 -1.08 3.46
CA ILE A 150 28.56 0.00 3.79
C ILE A 150 29.80 -0.04 2.91
N GLU A 151 30.31 -1.23 2.55
CA GLU A 151 31.44 -1.38 1.63
C GLU A 151 31.12 -0.78 0.24
N GLU A 152 29.93 -1.07 -0.28
CA GLU A 152 29.40 -0.46 -1.52
C GLU A 152 29.17 1.06 -1.37
N LEU A 153 28.64 1.52 -0.23
CA LEU A 153 28.47 2.94 0.05
C LEU A 153 29.83 3.66 0.06
N ASN A 154 30.80 3.18 0.83
CA ASN A 154 32.15 3.74 0.91
C ASN A 154 32.87 3.71 -0.46
N GLN A 155 32.57 2.72 -1.32
CA GLN A 155 33.06 2.73 -2.70
C GLN A 155 32.41 3.83 -3.54
N TYR A 156 31.09 4.02 -3.44
CA TYR A 156 30.39 5.12 -4.11
C TYR A 156 30.85 6.50 -3.59
N GLU A 157 31.10 6.64 -2.29
CA GLU A 157 31.57 7.91 -1.71
C GLU A 157 32.98 8.28 -2.18
N ARG A 158 33.92 7.32 -2.20
CA ARG A 158 35.27 7.52 -2.78
C ARG A 158 35.28 7.74 -4.31
N GLN A 159 34.20 7.44 -5.02
CA GLN A 159 34.10 7.68 -6.47
C GLN A 159 33.48 9.05 -6.82
N ASN A 160 32.76 9.68 -5.89
CA ASN A 160 31.95 10.87 -6.16
C ASN A 160 32.23 12.00 -5.14
N GLU A 161 33.49 12.14 -4.70
CA GLU A 161 33.91 13.10 -3.66
C GLU A 161 33.43 14.54 -3.90
N ASP A 162 33.40 15.00 -5.16
CA ASP A 162 32.97 16.36 -5.52
C ASP A 162 31.45 16.62 -5.39
N GLU A 163 30.61 15.58 -5.42
CA GLU A 163 29.14 15.71 -5.34
C GLU A 163 28.57 15.45 -3.94
N GLN A 164 29.44 15.19 -2.95
CA GLN A 164 29.02 14.72 -1.63
C GLN A 164 29.28 15.74 -0.52
N MET A 165 28.35 15.78 0.44
CA MET A 165 28.40 16.70 1.58
C MET A 165 28.64 15.97 2.92
N CYS A 166 28.86 14.64 2.85
CA CYS A 166 29.31 13.84 3.97
C CYS A 166 30.82 14.05 4.21
N SER A 167 31.25 14.05 5.46
CA SER A 167 32.66 14.07 5.84
C SER A 167 33.20 12.78 6.41
N VAL A 168 32.33 11.78 6.62
CA VAL A 168 32.74 10.45 7.05
C VAL A 168 33.59 9.88 5.92
N LYS A 169 34.88 9.63 6.16
CA LYS A 169 35.80 9.17 5.12
C LYS A 169 35.50 7.73 4.69
N GLU A 170 35.17 6.90 5.67
CA GLU A 170 34.70 5.52 5.50
C GLU A 170 33.69 5.28 6.63
N HIS A 171 32.43 5.02 6.29
CA HIS A 171 31.40 4.64 7.26
C HIS A 171 31.71 3.27 7.84
N THR A 172 31.27 3.05 9.08
CA THR A 172 31.42 1.82 9.84
C THR A 172 30.06 1.26 10.25
N LEU A 173 30.01 0.04 10.80
CA LEU A 173 28.75 -0.53 11.30
C LEU A 173 28.08 0.34 12.38
N GLU A 174 28.85 1.10 13.18
CA GLU A 174 28.36 2.02 14.21
C GLU A 174 27.59 3.23 13.64
N ASP A 175 27.78 3.51 12.36
CA ASP A 175 27.06 4.56 11.64
C ASP A 175 25.69 4.08 11.16
N VAL A 176 25.40 2.78 11.13
CA VAL A 176 24.06 2.29 10.77
C VAL A 176 23.10 2.45 11.95
N ILE A 177 22.21 3.44 11.83
CA ILE A 177 21.21 3.79 12.85
C ILE A 177 20.08 2.76 12.86
N ALA A 178 19.62 2.33 11.69
CA ALA A 178 18.52 1.38 11.53
C ALA A 178 18.57 0.70 10.17
N LEU A 179 17.98 -0.48 10.08
CA LEU A 179 17.90 -1.31 8.88
C LEU A 179 16.48 -1.84 8.72
N ASP A 180 15.93 -1.81 7.52
CA ASP A 180 14.57 -2.28 7.23
C ASP A 180 14.55 -3.09 5.94
N ILE A 181 13.53 -3.93 5.75
CA ILE A 181 13.33 -4.74 4.55
C ILE A 181 11.92 -4.48 4.03
N ALA A 182 11.84 -4.11 2.74
CA ALA A 182 10.59 -3.73 2.10
C ALA A 182 9.50 -4.79 2.31
N GLY A 183 8.39 -4.40 2.93
CA GLY A 183 7.29 -5.27 3.33
C GLY A 183 7.05 -5.36 4.84
N ARG A 184 8.07 -5.11 5.67
CA ARG A 184 7.88 -5.00 7.13
C ARG A 184 7.19 -3.68 7.50
N SER A 185 6.56 -3.65 8.67
CA SER A 185 5.90 -2.47 9.23
C SER A 185 6.81 -1.61 10.12
N HIS A 186 7.92 -2.18 10.60
CA HIS A 186 8.82 -1.55 11.56
C HIS A 186 10.29 -1.83 11.20
N PRO A 187 11.15 -0.79 11.21
CA PRO A 187 12.59 -0.95 11.03
C PRO A 187 13.21 -1.63 12.25
N ILE A 188 14.38 -2.21 12.03
CA ILE A 188 15.19 -2.91 13.01
C ILE A 188 16.31 -1.96 13.41
N ASN A 189 16.40 -1.62 14.69
CA ASN A 189 17.58 -0.94 15.22
C ASN A 189 18.66 -2.01 15.43
N LEU A 190 19.90 -1.72 15.05
CA LEU A 190 21.01 -2.63 15.31
C LEU A 190 21.41 -2.53 16.78
N SER A 191 21.01 -3.55 17.55
CA SER A 191 21.50 -3.84 18.90
C SER A 191 22.15 -5.22 18.91
N GLU A 192 22.98 -5.51 19.92
CA GLU A 192 23.67 -6.81 20.09
C GLU A 192 22.70 -8.01 19.95
N THR A 193 21.47 -7.86 20.45
CA THR A 193 20.38 -8.85 20.38
C THR A 193 19.81 -9.11 18.98
N THR A 194 20.13 -8.27 18.00
CA THR A 194 19.63 -8.35 16.61
C THR A 194 20.68 -8.80 15.60
N GLU A 195 21.95 -8.85 16.00
CA GLU A 195 23.06 -9.21 15.10
C GLU A 195 22.95 -10.64 14.56
N ASP A 196 22.44 -11.57 15.38
CA ASP A 196 22.27 -12.99 15.04
C ASP A 196 21.09 -13.26 14.09
N LEU A 197 20.21 -12.29 13.85
CA LEU A 197 19.07 -12.48 12.94
C LEU A 197 19.55 -12.68 11.51
N THR A 198 19.04 -13.71 10.84
CA THR A 198 19.37 -13.99 9.43
C THR A 198 18.37 -13.36 8.47
N LEU A 199 18.79 -13.14 7.22
CA LEU A 199 17.89 -12.68 6.15
C LEU A 199 16.63 -13.55 6.00
N SER A 200 16.75 -14.86 6.25
CA SER A 200 15.64 -15.82 6.24
C SER A 200 14.60 -15.53 7.31
N ASP A 201 15.02 -15.13 8.51
CA ASP A 201 14.12 -14.83 9.63
C ASP A 201 13.39 -13.50 9.42
N LEU A 202 14.04 -12.53 8.78
CA LEU A 202 13.47 -11.21 8.50
C LEU A 202 12.44 -11.22 7.38
N LEU A 203 12.71 -12.02 6.34
CA LEU A 203 11.76 -12.32 5.27
C LEU A 203 10.68 -13.32 5.75
N GLY A 204 10.95 -14.07 6.82
CA GLY A 204 10.10 -15.12 7.35
C GLY A 204 10.02 -16.37 6.47
N ILE A 205 10.99 -16.63 5.60
CA ILE A 205 10.94 -17.70 4.57
C ILE A 205 12.19 -18.59 4.61
N ASP A 206 12.00 -19.88 4.35
CA ASP A 206 13.10 -20.87 4.38
C ASP A 206 13.81 -21.00 3.02
N PHE A 207 13.25 -20.44 1.95
CA PHE A 207 13.82 -20.48 0.60
C PHE A 207 13.36 -19.33 -0.32
N VAL A 208 14.16 -19.01 -1.33
CA VAL A 208 13.88 -17.93 -2.29
C VAL A 208 12.75 -18.29 -3.27
N PRO A 209 11.72 -17.43 -3.44
CA PRO A 209 10.53 -17.76 -4.23
C PRO A 209 10.77 -17.85 -5.74
N THR A 210 11.79 -17.18 -6.27
CA THR A 210 12.18 -17.21 -7.69
C THR A 210 13.70 -17.09 -7.80
N ALA A 211 14.35 -17.87 -8.67
CA ALA A 211 15.82 -17.88 -8.77
C ALA A 211 16.43 -16.52 -9.14
N ASN A 212 15.70 -15.70 -9.91
CA ASN A 212 16.08 -14.33 -10.28
C ASN A 212 15.25 -13.28 -9.50
N GLY A 213 14.86 -13.64 -8.28
CA GLY A 213 14.19 -12.75 -7.34
C GLY A 213 15.16 -11.78 -6.69
N TYR A 214 14.64 -10.70 -6.13
CA TYR A 214 15.37 -9.89 -5.16
C TYR A 214 14.43 -9.36 -4.08
N CYS A 215 14.99 -9.03 -2.92
CA CYS A 215 14.36 -8.21 -1.91
C CYS A 215 15.10 -6.86 -1.79
N SER A 216 14.40 -5.82 -1.36
CA SER A 216 15.00 -4.52 -1.07
C SER A 216 15.34 -4.39 0.41
N LEU A 217 16.61 -4.07 0.69
CA LEU A 217 17.15 -3.73 2.00
C LEU A 217 17.30 -2.21 2.07
N LEU A 218 16.86 -1.59 3.16
CA LEU A 218 17.02 -0.16 3.37
C LEU A 218 17.91 0.05 4.60
N CYS A 219 18.99 0.81 4.44
CA CYS A 219 19.98 1.07 5.46
C CYS A 219 20.01 2.57 5.78
N LYS A 220 19.66 2.92 7.02
CA LYS A 220 19.69 4.30 7.50
C LYS A 220 21.05 4.57 8.14
N VAL A 221 21.92 5.23 7.40
CA VAL A 221 23.29 5.57 7.83
C VAL A 221 23.33 6.96 8.47
N ARG A 222 24.19 7.13 9.48
CA ARG A 222 24.52 8.40 10.13
C ARG A 222 25.55 9.13 9.27
N HIS A 223 25.23 10.35 8.87
CA HIS A 223 26.15 11.21 8.13
C HIS A 223 26.59 12.37 9.01
N SER A 224 27.86 12.76 8.91
CA SER A 224 28.44 13.92 9.59
C SER A 224 29.00 14.92 8.57
N GLN A 225 29.38 16.11 9.04
CA GLN A 225 30.06 17.15 8.25
C GLN A 225 31.40 17.55 8.90
N MET A 226 32.36 17.99 8.09
CA MET A 226 33.70 18.35 8.58
C MET A 226 33.60 19.54 9.53
N GLU A 227 34.27 19.46 10.68
CA GLU A 227 34.28 20.52 11.70
C GLU A 227 34.96 21.82 11.20
N GLU A 228 35.70 21.77 10.09
CA GLU A 228 36.35 22.93 9.47
C GLU A 228 35.37 23.82 8.69
N GLY A 229 34.67 24.71 9.40
CA GLY A 229 33.87 25.75 8.76
C GLY A 229 33.10 26.66 9.71
N VAL A 230 32.19 27.45 9.13
CA VAL A 230 31.20 28.27 9.85
C VAL A 230 29.93 27.45 9.98
N THR A 231 29.42 27.29 11.20
CA THR A 231 28.14 26.57 11.42
C THR A 231 26.95 27.50 11.24
N ILE A 232 26.08 27.14 10.30
CA ILE A 232 24.77 27.75 10.06
C ILE A 232 23.70 26.91 10.79
N GLU A 233 22.78 27.57 11.49
CA GLU A 233 21.58 26.95 12.06
C GLU A 233 20.36 27.27 11.17
N PHE A 234 19.61 26.26 10.74
CA PHE A 234 18.41 26.44 9.93
C PHE A 234 17.18 26.69 10.81
N VAL A 235 16.54 27.84 10.63
CA VAL A 235 15.29 28.20 11.30
C VAL A 235 14.14 28.06 10.32
N SER A 236 13.26 27.07 10.51
CA SER A 236 12.10 26.82 9.66
C SER A 236 10.90 26.33 10.48
N GLU A 237 9.71 26.47 9.90
CA GLU A 237 8.49 25.79 10.39
C GLU A 237 8.53 24.29 10.05
N ALA A 238 9.27 23.93 9.00
CA ALA A 238 9.59 22.57 8.61
C ALA A 238 10.58 21.88 9.57
N LYS A 239 10.37 20.57 9.80
CA LYS A 239 11.33 19.71 10.52
C LYS A 239 12.39 19.16 9.56
N PHE A 240 13.66 19.39 9.89
CA PHE A 240 14.82 18.77 9.24
C PHE A 240 15.39 17.64 10.11
N THR A 241 16.00 16.63 9.48
CA THR A 241 16.75 15.57 10.19
C THR A 241 18.04 16.11 10.81
N ILE A 242 18.66 17.10 10.15
CA ILE A 242 19.84 17.83 10.63
C ILE A 242 19.50 19.31 10.58
N GLN A 243 19.57 19.99 11.72
CA GLN A 243 19.19 21.41 11.86
C GLN A 243 20.34 22.39 11.58
N GLN A 244 21.55 21.89 11.39
CA GLN A 244 22.75 22.69 11.19
C GLN A 244 23.51 22.22 9.96
N MET A 245 24.24 23.13 9.32
CA MET A 245 25.17 22.83 8.24
C MET A 245 26.48 23.57 8.47
N ILE A 246 27.60 22.87 8.31
CA ILE A 246 28.93 23.49 8.33
C ILE A 246 29.28 23.91 6.90
N VAL A 247 29.65 25.18 6.72
CA VAL A 247 29.95 25.75 5.41
C VAL A 247 31.37 26.31 5.34
N ASN A 248 31.98 26.22 4.15
CA ASN A 248 33.35 26.64 3.90
C ASN A 248 33.42 27.75 2.82
N SER A 249 34.63 28.17 2.47
CA SER A 249 34.88 29.24 1.49
C SER A 249 34.57 28.86 0.03
N LYS A 250 34.20 27.61 -0.23
CA LYS A 250 33.74 27.12 -1.55
C LYS A 250 32.22 26.98 -1.60
N THR A 251 31.54 26.66 -0.49
CA THR A 251 30.09 26.40 -0.42
C THR A 251 29.25 27.52 -1.05
N THR A 252 28.46 27.15 -2.06
CA THR A 252 27.53 28.04 -2.76
C THR A 252 26.16 28.07 -2.09
N VAL A 253 25.35 29.06 -2.44
CA VAL A 253 23.94 29.15 -2.04
C VAL A 253 23.12 27.95 -2.57
N LEU A 254 23.50 27.40 -3.73
CA LEU A 254 22.86 26.21 -4.31
C LEU A 254 23.18 24.96 -3.48
N ASP A 255 24.40 24.82 -2.97
CA ASP A 255 24.80 23.68 -2.14
C ASP A 255 24.03 23.66 -0.82
N VAL A 256 23.83 24.83 -0.19
CA VAL A 256 23.00 24.95 1.02
C VAL A 256 21.54 24.56 0.74
N LYS A 257 21.00 24.92 -0.43
CA LYS A 257 19.66 24.48 -0.84
C LYS A 257 19.59 22.98 -1.12
N ASN A 258 20.57 22.42 -1.81
CA ASN A 258 20.68 20.98 -2.05
C ASN A 258 20.78 20.21 -0.71
N PHE A 259 21.58 20.68 0.25
CA PHE A 259 21.66 20.12 1.61
C PHE A 259 20.29 20.09 2.28
N ILE A 260 19.57 21.22 2.29
CA ILE A 260 18.21 21.33 2.84
C ILE A 260 17.25 20.36 2.13
N CYS A 261 17.35 20.19 0.81
CA CYS A 261 16.59 19.16 0.09
C CYS A 261 16.86 17.75 0.63
N SER A 262 18.11 17.42 0.98
CA SER A 262 18.52 16.10 1.47
C SER A 262 18.14 15.85 2.94
N VAL A 263 18.15 16.88 3.79
CA VAL A 263 17.77 16.76 5.22
C VAL A 263 16.27 17.01 5.49
N TYR A 264 15.48 17.39 4.48
CA TYR A 264 14.04 17.60 4.63
C TYR A 264 13.26 16.28 4.70
N ALA A 265 12.86 15.94 5.93
CA ALA A 265 12.23 14.66 6.30
C ALA A 265 10.82 14.42 5.76
N HIS A 266 10.27 15.29 4.90
CA HIS A 266 8.87 15.24 4.48
C HIS A 266 8.65 15.25 2.95
N ALA A 267 9.67 15.44 2.11
CA ALA A 267 9.50 15.28 0.67
C ALA A 267 10.80 14.97 -0.09
N LEU A 268 10.79 13.85 -0.83
CA LEU A 268 11.70 13.67 -1.98
C LEU A 268 11.57 14.81 -3.01
N ARG A 269 10.36 15.38 -3.12
CA ARG A 269 9.97 16.37 -4.14
C ARG A 269 10.51 17.78 -3.95
N LEU A 270 11.16 18.10 -2.83
CA LEU A 270 11.67 19.45 -2.60
C LEU A 270 12.80 19.76 -3.59
N GLN A 271 12.59 20.74 -4.47
CA GLN A 271 13.61 21.24 -5.39
C GLN A 271 14.30 22.49 -4.80
N PRO A 272 15.56 22.78 -5.15
CA PRO A 272 16.24 24.01 -4.71
C PRO A 272 15.47 25.30 -5.02
N SER A 273 14.68 25.30 -6.11
CA SER A 273 13.80 26.40 -6.51
C SER A 273 12.64 26.68 -5.55
N ASP A 274 12.16 25.67 -4.81
CA ASP A 274 11.08 25.84 -3.82
C ASP A 274 11.59 26.51 -2.53
N ILE A 275 12.90 26.38 -2.25
CA ILE A 275 13.55 26.87 -1.04
C ILE A 275 13.91 28.35 -1.20
N LYS A 276 13.52 29.17 -0.23
CA LYS A 276 13.99 30.55 -0.07
C LYS A 276 14.81 30.67 1.20
N LEU A 277 16.03 31.17 1.07
CA LEU A 277 16.95 31.40 2.16
C LEU A 277 16.93 32.87 2.54
N ILE A 278 16.74 33.17 3.82
CA ILE A 278 16.59 34.53 4.34
C ILE A 278 17.55 34.73 5.51
N TYR A 279 18.46 35.69 5.40
CA TYR A 279 19.39 36.07 6.47
C TYR A 279 19.23 37.55 6.79
N LYS A 280 19.02 37.88 8.08
CA LYS A 280 18.79 39.25 8.58
C LYS A 280 17.72 40.05 7.79
N GLY A 281 16.66 39.36 7.34
CA GLY A 281 15.55 39.94 6.56
C GLY A 281 15.79 40.04 5.05
N CYS A 282 16.99 39.74 4.56
CA CYS A 282 17.32 39.75 3.13
C CYS A 282 17.19 38.35 2.52
N ILE A 283 16.56 38.24 1.34
CA ILE A 283 16.53 37.00 0.55
C ILE A 283 17.91 36.80 -0.08
N ILE A 284 18.47 35.61 0.06
CA ILE A 284 19.74 35.22 -0.56
C ILE A 284 19.46 34.64 -1.95
N HIS A 285 20.10 35.22 -2.98
CA HIS A 285 19.98 34.78 -4.37
C HIS A 285 21.09 33.78 -4.74
N GLU A 286 20.72 32.73 -5.49
CA GLU A 286 21.66 31.70 -5.97
C GLU A 286 22.74 32.27 -6.88
N LEU A 287 22.34 33.09 -7.86
CA LEU A 287 23.21 33.65 -8.89
C LEU A 287 23.47 35.13 -8.64
N ASN A 288 24.68 35.59 -8.98
CA ASN A 288 25.02 36.99 -8.96
C ASN A 288 24.41 37.67 -10.20
N GLY A 289 23.42 38.56 -10.01
CA GLY A 289 22.61 39.13 -11.09
C GLY A 289 23.36 39.94 -12.17
N ALA A 290 24.66 40.20 -11.98
CA ALA A 290 25.52 40.87 -12.96
C ALA A 290 26.52 39.92 -13.67
N SER A 291 26.96 38.83 -13.05
CA SER A 291 27.97 37.91 -13.62
C SER A 291 27.45 36.51 -13.94
N ASN A 292 26.22 36.17 -13.51
CA ASN A 292 25.63 34.83 -13.60
C ASN A 292 26.46 33.72 -12.90
N GLU A 293 27.41 34.10 -12.05
CA GLU A 293 28.20 33.17 -11.23
C GLU A 293 27.41 32.76 -9.98
N PRO A 294 27.62 31.53 -9.46
CA PRO A 294 27.01 31.09 -8.20
C PRO A 294 27.55 31.93 -7.03
N ASN A 295 26.65 32.51 -6.24
CA ASN A 295 27.05 33.20 -5.01
C ASN A 295 27.51 32.18 -3.95
N LYS A 296 28.58 32.53 -3.24
CA LYS A 296 29.06 31.82 -2.04
C LYS A 296 28.25 32.22 -0.83
N ILE A 297 27.90 31.28 0.05
CA ILE A 297 27.04 31.56 1.22
C ILE A 297 27.74 32.51 2.22
N LEU A 298 29.05 32.35 2.41
CA LEU A 298 29.88 33.20 3.28
C LEU A 298 30.06 34.65 2.78
N LYS A 299 29.55 34.99 1.59
CA LYS A 299 29.43 36.39 1.13
C LYS A 299 28.34 37.15 1.89
N PHE A 300 27.34 36.44 2.43
CA PHE A 300 26.19 37.02 3.13
C PHE A 300 26.27 36.82 4.65
N ILE A 301 26.83 35.69 5.08
CA ILE A 301 26.96 35.34 6.50
C ILE A 301 28.24 35.92 7.07
N THR A 302 28.10 36.92 7.94
CA THR A 302 29.22 37.65 8.57
C THR A 302 29.59 37.11 9.96
N GLU A 303 28.76 36.22 10.52
CA GLU A 303 28.91 35.67 11.87
C GLU A 303 29.58 34.29 11.78
N PRO A 304 30.74 34.06 12.42
CA PRO A 304 31.48 32.81 12.27
C PRO A 304 30.84 31.63 13.02
N ASN A 305 30.05 31.90 14.07
CA ASN A 305 29.45 30.87 14.92
C ASN A 305 27.93 31.10 15.05
N GLY A 306 27.11 30.09 14.75
CA GLY A 306 25.68 30.08 15.07
C GLY A 306 24.83 31.03 14.21
N ALA A 307 25.22 31.25 12.95
CA ALA A 307 24.47 32.11 12.04
C ALA A 307 23.09 31.49 11.74
N LYS A 308 22.01 32.16 12.15
CA LYS A 308 20.64 31.66 11.94
C LYS A 308 20.14 32.03 10.54
N LEU A 309 19.97 31.02 9.70
CA LEU A 309 19.45 31.15 8.34
C LEU A 309 17.99 30.71 8.32
N HIS A 310 17.09 31.65 8.05
CA HIS A 310 15.66 31.33 7.95
C HIS A 310 15.39 30.64 6.61
N VAL A 311 14.76 29.46 6.67
CA VAL A 311 14.44 28.63 5.51
C VAL A 311 12.93 28.63 5.33
N HIS A 312 12.47 29.18 4.20
CA HIS A 312 11.06 29.15 3.82
C HIS A 312 10.85 28.23 2.62
N ILE A 313 10.02 27.20 2.80
CA ILE A 313 9.68 26.23 1.76
C ILE A 313 8.38 26.69 1.08
N SER A 314 8.44 27.02 -0.20
CA SER A 314 7.31 27.63 -0.92
C SER A 314 6.12 26.68 -1.13
N HIS A 315 6.38 25.37 -1.08
CA HIS A 315 5.39 24.31 -1.15
C HIS A 315 5.59 23.34 0.01
N GLU A 316 4.98 23.64 1.17
CA GLU A 316 4.94 22.67 2.26
C GLU A 316 4.03 21.49 1.88
N TYR A 317 4.66 20.34 1.61
CA TYR A 317 3.99 19.07 1.47
C TYR A 317 3.52 18.60 2.85
N SER A 318 2.43 19.20 3.33
CA SER A 318 1.71 18.83 4.55
C SER A 318 0.89 17.55 4.35
N GLU A 319 1.55 16.49 3.88
CA GLU A 319 1.00 15.14 3.95
C GLU A 319 1.15 14.61 5.39
N PRO A 320 0.06 14.25 6.08
CA PRO A 320 0.13 13.66 7.41
C PRO A 320 0.51 12.17 7.28
N GLY A 321 1.76 11.92 6.87
CA GLY A 321 2.39 10.60 6.77
C GLY A 321 3.47 10.40 7.85
N PRO A 322 3.94 9.16 8.07
CA PRO A 322 4.88 8.84 9.16
C PRO A 322 6.34 9.28 8.91
N GLY A 323 6.57 10.22 7.99
CA GLY A 323 7.88 10.77 7.62
C GLY A 323 8.51 10.09 6.39
N PHE A 324 9.45 10.77 5.73
CA PHE A 324 10.08 10.39 4.46
C PHE A 324 10.46 8.90 4.38
N TRP A 325 11.16 8.38 5.39
CA TRP A 325 11.57 6.98 5.41
C TRP A 325 10.39 6.02 5.37
N SER A 326 9.37 6.26 6.17
CA SER A 326 8.16 5.43 6.15
C SER A 326 7.41 5.51 4.80
N GLU A 327 7.36 6.67 4.17
CA GLU A 327 6.70 6.80 2.87
C GLU A 327 7.47 6.11 1.74
N LEU A 328 8.80 6.17 1.78
CA LEU A 328 9.69 5.39 0.91
C LEU A 328 9.49 3.87 1.11
N LEU A 329 9.34 3.44 2.37
CA LEU A 329 9.12 2.04 2.75
C LEU A 329 7.76 1.49 2.31
N PHE A 330 6.69 2.27 2.42
CA PHE A 330 5.32 1.81 2.14
C PHE A 330 4.85 1.99 0.69
N ALA A 331 5.52 2.83 -0.11
CA ALA A 331 5.13 3.06 -1.50
C ALA A 331 6.30 3.51 -2.41
N PRO A 332 7.33 2.66 -2.66
CA PRO A 332 8.46 3.01 -3.53
C PRO A 332 8.03 3.47 -4.93
N ASP A 333 7.06 2.76 -5.55
CA ASP A 333 6.47 3.07 -6.86
C ASP A 333 5.85 4.50 -6.93
N ARG A 334 5.53 5.11 -5.77
CA ARG A 334 5.05 6.50 -5.66
C ARG A 334 6.14 7.53 -5.99
N PHE A 335 7.35 7.09 -6.27
CA PHE A 335 8.51 7.92 -6.57
C PHE A 335 9.17 7.59 -7.93
N ASP A 336 8.74 6.53 -8.63
CA ASP A 336 9.32 6.12 -9.91
C ASP A 336 8.97 7.05 -11.09
N PHE A 337 7.91 7.85 -10.97
CA PHE A 337 7.56 8.86 -11.98
C PHE A 337 8.36 10.17 -11.87
N MET A 338 9.31 10.25 -10.94
CA MET A 338 10.16 11.44 -10.82
C MET A 338 11.22 11.42 -11.93
N PRO A 339 11.36 12.49 -12.75
CA PRO A 339 12.44 12.55 -13.71
C PRO A 339 13.77 12.53 -12.94
N THR A 340 14.62 11.56 -13.26
CA THR A 340 16.04 11.61 -12.87
C THR A 340 16.58 12.97 -13.28
N ARG A 341 17.27 13.65 -12.36
CA ARG A 341 17.83 14.99 -12.60
C ARG A 341 19.04 14.85 -13.52
N THR A 342 18.79 14.56 -14.79
CA THR A 342 19.83 14.52 -15.84
C THR A 342 20.64 15.79 -15.73
N GLN A 343 21.95 15.62 -15.60
CA GLN A 343 22.91 16.72 -15.61
C GLN A 343 22.56 17.67 -16.76
N SER A 344 22.66 18.97 -16.46
CA SER A 344 22.29 20.05 -17.37
C SER A 344 22.81 19.80 -18.78
N GLN A 345 21.95 19.96 -19.79
CA GLN A 345 22.35 19.93 -21.18
C GLN A 345 23.54 20.88 -21.40
N ASP A 346 24.73 20.32 -21.58
CA ASP A 346 25.84 21.06 -22.16
C ASP A 346 25.39 21.47 -23.56
N SER A 347 25.31 22.79 -23.76
CA SER A 347 24.79 23.44 -24.96
C SER A 347 25.75 23.25 -26.15
N SER A 348 25.84 22.03 -26.63
CA SER A 348 26.56 21.61 -27.83
C SER A 348 25.67 21.83 -29.06
N ASN A 349 25.64 23.08 -29.48
CA ASN A 349 24.90 23.58 -30.64
C ASN A 349 25.36 22.89 -31.94
N SER A 350 24.76 21.74 -32.26
CA SER A 350 25.07 20.92 -33.43
C SER A 350 23.88 20.91 -34.39
N ASN A 351 23.87 21.90 -35.27
CA ASN A 351 22.86 22.10 -36.30
C ASN A 351 22.99 21.02 -37.39
N SER A 352 22.26 19.90 -37.26
CA SER A 352 22.23 18.81 -38.24
C SER A 352 20.88 18.72 -38.94
N ASN A 353 20.80 19.41 -40.08
CA ASN A 353 19.74 19.22 -41.06
C ASN A 353 19.71 17.76 -41.53
N SER A 354 18.60 17.06 -41.31
CA SER A 354 18.31 15.78 -41.96
C SER A 354 16.86 15.72 -42.44
N ASN A 355 16.64 16.24 -43.65
CA ASN A 355 15.55 15.79 -44.50
C ASN A 355 15.71 14.28 -44.74
N SER A 356 14.72 13.48 -44.38
CA SER A 356 14.44 12.22 -45.06
C SER A 356 12.94 12.03 -45.19
N ASN A 357 12.50 11.86 -46.44
CA ASN A 357 11.11 11.55 -46.77
C ASN A 357 10.74 10.17 -46.21
N GLY A 358 9.46 9.99 -45.93
CA GLY A 358 8.92 8.66 -45.68
C GLY A 358 8.89 7.82 -46.95
N ASP A 359 8.98 6.51 -46.78
CA ASP A 359 8.13 5.53 -47.46
C ASP A 359 8.30 4.18 -46.76
N SER A 360 7.24 3.68 -46.11
CA SER A 360 7.21 2.35 -45.47
C SER A 360 6.02 1.55 -45.99
N VAL A 361 6.23 0.92 -47.15
CA VAL A 361 5.27 -0.04 -47.71
C VAL A 361 5.50 -1.43 -47.14
N THR A 362 4.39 -2.08 -46.85
CA THR A 362 4.18 -3.40 -46.25
C THR A 362 4.86 -4.60 -46.93
N ALA A 363 5.30 -5.53 -46.07
CA ALA A 363 5.04 -6.98 -46.10
C ALA A 363 5.92 -7.98 -46.90
N ALA A 364 6.28 -9.03 -46.14
CA ALA A 364 6.14 -10.47 -46.46
C ALA A 364 7.21 -11.24 -47.29
N LEU A 365 7.84 -12.19 -46.56
CA LEU A 365 8.02 -13.63 -46.91
C LEU A 365 8.93 -14.08 -48.06
N SER A 366 9.61 -15.21 -47.80
CA SER A 366 10.44 -16.03 -48.71
C SER A 366 11.84 -15.46 -49.00
N GLY A 367 12.93 -16.25 -49.08
CA GLY A 367 13.10 -17.69 -48.82
C GLY A 367 14.33 -18.26 -49.56
N SER A 368 15.04 -19.21 -48.94
CA SER A 368 15.97 -20.18 -49.57
C SER A 368 17.27 -19.70 -50.26
N LEU A 369 18.39 -19.94 -49.56
CA LEU A 369 19.61 -20.70 -49.98
C LEU A 369 20.37 -20.42 -51.29
N THR A 370 21.67 -20.78 -51.22
CA THR A 370 22.71 -20.81 -52.28
C THR A 370 23.25 -19.42 -52.68
N GLY A 371 24.55 -19.25 -52.96
CA GLY A 371 25.68 -20.18 -52.86
C GLY A 371 26.90 -19.67 -53.64
N SER A 372 28.10 -20.18 -53.30
CA SER A 372 29.36 -20.03 -54.06
C SER A 372 29.97 -18.62 -54.26
N ALA A 373 31.17 -18.48 -53.68
CA ALA A 373 32.27 -17.59 -54.10
C ALA A 373 32.83 -18.05 -55.50
N PRO A 374 33.93 -17.52 -56.10
CA PRO A 374 35.01 -16.73 -55.48
C PRO A 374 35.74 -15.67 -56.36
N MET A 375 36.87 -15.16 -55.81
CA MET A 375 38.06 -14.63 -56.51
C MET A 375 37.97 -13.25 -57.20
N ARG A 376 39.05 -12.43 -57.28
CA ARG A 376 40.41 -12.42 -56.65
C ARG A 376 41.15 -11.14 -57.07
N ALA A 377 42.03 -10.59 -56.20
CA ALA A 377 43.11 -9.62 -56.53
C ALA A 377 42.64 -8.25 -57.08
N THR A 378 43.36 -7.12 -56.99
CA THR A 378 44.68 -6.67 -56.45
C THR A 378 44.50 -5.14 -56.19
N ASP A 379 45.30 -4.36 -55.47
CA ASP A 379 46.72 -4.46 -55.09
C ASP A 379 47.06 -3.52 -53.90
N SER A 380 48.29 -3.64 -53.36
CA SER A 380 49.22 -2.64 -52.76
C SER A 380 48.74 -1.21 -52.36
N THR A 381 49.24 -0.44 -51.35
CA THR A 381 50.38 -0.47 -50.38
C THR A 381 50.26 0.78 -49.45
N ASP A 382 50.85 0.99 -48.26
CA ASP A 382 51.60 0.15 -47.29
C ASP A 382 51.69 0.84 -45.88
N THR A 383 52.29 0.16 -44.91
CA THR A 383 53.12 0.65 -43.76
C THR A 383 52.53 1.25 -42.46
N TYR A 384 52.77 0.47 -41.36
CA TYR A 384 53.11 0.83 -39.96
C TYR A 384 52.08 1.55 -39.04
N SER A 385 51.89 1.16 -37.77
CA SER A 385 52.29 -0.07 -37.05
C SER A 385 51.64 -0.21 -35.65
N GLN A 386 51.25 -1.45 -35.29
CA GLN A 386 51.12 -2.03 -33.92
C GLN A 386 50.16 -1.34 -32.90
N ARG A 387 49.47 -2.07 -32.00
CA ARG A 387 49.81 -3.37 -31.36
C ARG A 387 48.56 -4.20 -31.04
N HIS A 388 48.64 -5.52 -31.19
CA HIS A 388 47.53 -6.47 -31.01
C HIS A 388 47.36 -6.99 -29.57
N THR A 389 46.10 -7.30 -29.23
CA THR A 389 45.70 -8.34 -28.27
C THR A 389 45.33 -9.63 -29.03
N ALA A 390 45.62 -10.81 -28.45
CA ALA A 390 45.00 -12.08 -28.82
C ALA A 390 45.17 -13.12 -27.69
N PRO A 391 44.21 -14.06 -27.49
CA PRO A 391 44.17 -14.95 -26.32
C PRO A 391 44.66 -16.38 -26.63
N VAL A 392 44.82 -17.21 -25.58
CA VAL A 392 45.07 -18.66 -25.72
C VAL A 392 44.23 -19.44 -24.71
N SER A 393 43.58 -20.50 -25.20
CA SER A 393 42.81 -21.50 -24.45
C SER A 393 43.65 -22.76 -24.18
N TYR A 394 43.37 -23.51 -23.11
CA TYR A 394 43.93 -24.86 -22.91
C TYR A 394 43.00 -25.84 -22.17
N SER A 395 43.34 -27.12 -22.29
CA SER A 395 42.52 -28.32 -22.05
C SER A 395 42.89 -29.13 -20.79
N ASN A 396 41.99 -30.02 -20.39
CA ASN A 396 42.08 -30.98 -19.27
C ASN A 396 43.38 -31.82 -19.16
N THR A 397 43.81 -32.14 -17.93
CA THR A 397 44.16 -33.53 -17.52
C THR A 397 44.15 -33.78 -15.98
N ARG A 398 43.60 -34.96 -15.61
CA ARG A 398 43.64 -35.77 -14.37
C ARG A 398 44.53 -35.43 -13.13
N SER A 399 43.87 -35.37 -11.97
CA SER A 399 44.07 -36.12 -10.70
C SER A 399 45.45 -36.65 -10.24
N VAL A 400 45.78 -36.46 -8.94
CA VAL A 400 46.14 -37.49 -7.91
C VAL A 400 46.33 -36.84 -6.51
N THR A 401 45.88 -37.52 -5.44
CA THR A 401 46.07 -37.16 -4.00
C THR A 401 47.45 -37.61 -3.48
N PRO A 402 48.09 -36.97 -2.47
CA PRO A 402 47.82 -37.40 -1.07
C PRO A 402 48.07 -36.37 0.08
N SER A 403 47.53 -36.72 1.26
CA SER A 403 47.95 -36.57 2.69
C SER A 403 49.06 -35.64 3.22
N PRO A 404 49.10 -35.34 4.55
CA PRO A 404 49.54 -34.03 5.07
C PRO A 404 50.80 -34.00 5.99
N THR A 405 51.13 -32.78 6.48
CA THR A 405 52.09 -32.41 7.57
C THR A 405 53.60 -32.57 7.23
N PRO A 406 54.54 -31.77 7.82
CA PRO A 406 54.38 -30.91 9.01
C PRO A 406 54.92 -29.45 8.95
N THR A 407 54.39 -28.65 9.89
CA THR A 407 55.00 -27.57 10.68
C THR A 407 56.25 -26.82 10.17
N ARG A 408 56.13 -25.49 10.05
CA ARG A 408 57.17 -24.57 10.58
C ARG A 408 56.60 -23.27 11.11
N THR A 409 56.88 -23.01 12.39
CA THR A 409 56.59 -21.79 13.15
C THR A 409 57.36 -20.57 12.63
N VAL A 410 56.70 -19.41 12.66
CA VAL A 410 57.32 -18.09 12.88
C VAL A 410 56.39 -17.34 13.83
N ASP A 411 56.97 -16.72 14.86
CA ASP A 411 56.26 -16.26 16.05
C ASP A 411 55.37 -15.03 15.83
N ALA A 412 54.16 -15.07 16.39
CA ALA A 412 53.29 -13.93 16.57
C ALA A 412 53.20 -13.57 18.07
N ILE A 413 53.10 -12.27 18.34
CA ILE A 413 53.11 -11.67 19.68
C ILE A 413 51.87 -12.14 20.48
N PRO A 414 51.99 -12.50 21.77
CA PRO A 414 50.87 -13.03 22.52
C PRO A 414 49.84 -11.94 22.86
N GLU A 415 48.64 -12.06 22.31
CA GLU A 415 47.47 -11.33 22.81
C GLU A 415 47.06 -11.86 24.18
N THR A 416 46.78 -10.94 25.10
CA THR A 416 46.49 -11.25 26.50
C THR A 416 45.04 -11.71 26.65
N HIS A 417 44.79 -13.01 26.62
CA HIS A 417 43.49 -13.57 27.00
C HIS A 417 43.13 -13.14 28.43
N GLN A 418 42.16 -12.24 28.55
CA GLN A 418 41.52 -11.94 29.83
C GLN A 418 40.68 -13.15 30.25
N GLN A 419 41.08 -13.82 31.33
CA GLN A 419 40.26 -14.86 31.94
C GLN A 419 39.00 -14.23 32.56
N PRO A 420 37.84 -14.90 32.48
CA PRO A 420 36.61 -14.39 33.07
C PRO A 420 36.77 -14.24 34.59
N VAL A 421 36.40 -13.07 35.12
CA VAL A 421 36.52 -12.74 36.55
C VAL A 421 35.68 -13.71 37.37
N GLN A 422 36.34 -14.48 38.25
CA GLN A 422 35.69 -15.47 39.08
C GLN A 422 34.99 -14.79 40.27
N VAL A 423 33.66 -14.75 40.23
CA VAL A 423 32.86 -14.11 41.30
C VAL A 423 32.76 -15.04 42.50
N VAL A 424 33.24 -14.57 43.65
CA VAL A 424 33.15 -15.23 44.96
C VAL A 424 32.28 -14.42 45.91
N THR A 425 31.64 -15.10 46.87
CA THR A 425 30.89 -14.44 47.94
C THR A 425 31.84 -13.72 48.92
N SER A 426 31.28 -12.92 49.84
CA SER A 426 32.03 -12.29 50.94
C SER A 426 32.73 -13.28 51.87
N GLU A 427 32.39 -14.58 51.81
CA GLU A 427 33.02 -15.67 52.56
C GLU A 427 34.03 -16.47 51.71
N GLY A 428 34.27 -16.05 50.46
CA GLY A 428 35.23 -16.69 49.56
C GLY A 428 34.71 -17.93 48.82
N LEU A 429 33.41 -18.22 48.88
CA LEU A 429 32.81 -19.35 48.18
C LEU A 429 32.53 -18.98 46.71
N PRO A 430 32.85 -19.86 45.73
CA PRO A 430 32.59 -19.58 44.32
C PRO A 430 31.10 -19.54 44.02
N VAL A 431 30.64 -18.48 43.35
CA VAL A 431 29.24 -18.31 42.96
C VAL A 431 28.98 -19.09 41.67
N SER A 432 28.37 -20.28 41.79
CA SER A 432 27.77 -20.96 40.65
C SER A 432 26.42 -20.31 40.29
N ARG A 433 26.20 -20.03 39.00
CA ARG A 433 24.88 -19.61 38.52
C ARG A 433 23.93 -20.81 38.57
N SER A 434 22.85 -20.73 39.34
CA SER A 434 21.68 -21.58 39.12
C SER A 434 20.92 -21.06 37.90
N TYR A 435 20.38 -21.96 37.08
CA TYR A 435 19.53 -21.61 35.92
C TYR A 435 18.05 -21.43 36.32
N GLU A 436 17.76 -21.28 37.61
CA GLU A 436 16.41 -21.05 38.11
C GLU A 436 16.08 -19.55 38.03
N THR A 437 15.00 -19.22 37.34
CA THR A 437 14.46 -17.86 37.31
C THR A 437 13.54 -17.64 38.51
N TYR A 438 13.71 -16.51 39.19
CA TYR A 438 12.90 -16.10 40.33
C TYR A 438 12.18 -14.81 39.99
N GLU A 439 10.96 -14.66 40.48
CA GLU A 439 10.08 -13.51 40.24
C GLU A 439 9.72 -12.84 41.57
N ARG A 440 9.64 -11.50 41.58
CA ARG A 440 9.34 -10.73 42.80
C ARG A 440 7.85 -10.46 42.90
N VAL A 441 7.19 -11.11 43.85
CA VAL A 441 5.74 -11.01 44.09
C VAL A 441 5.50 -10.23 45.38
N THR A 442 4.76 -9.12 45.29
CA THR A 442 4.39 -8.31 46.47
C THR A 442 3.05 -8.79 47.04
N VAL A 443 3.06 -9.40 48.23
CA VAL A 443 1.85 -9.86 48.93
C VAL A 443 1.71 -9.09 50.23
N ASN A 444 0.57 -8.42 50.44
CA ASN A 444 0.29 -7.59 51.62
C ASN A 444 1.40 -6.55 51.92
N ASN A 445 1.86 -5.84 50.88
CA ASN A 445 2.97 -4.87 50.93
C ASN A 445 4.30 -5.44 51.46
N LYS A 446 4.54 -6.74 51.28
CA LYS A 446 5.85 -7.38 51.48
C LYS A 446 6.28 -8.07 50.20
N ASP A 447 7.52 -7.84 49.79
CA ASP A 447 8.11 -8.47 48.62
C ASP A 447 8.62 -9.87 48.99
N TYR A 448 8.20 -10.86 48.19
CA TYR A 448 8.68 -12.22 48.23
C TYR A 448 9.38 -12.53 46.91
N ILE A 449 10.48 -13.29 46.95
CA ILE A 449 11.18 -13.78 45.76
C ILE A 449 10.82 -15.25 45.64
N VAL A 450 10.07 -15.60 44.59
CA VAL A 450 9.48 -16.93 44.39
C VAL A 450 10.05 -17.54 43.11
N PRO A 451 10.45 -18.83 43.08
CA PRO A 451 10.85 -19.49 41.84
C PRO A 451 9.70 -19.45 40.82
N ARG A 452 10.00 -19.10 39.56
CA ARG A 452 8.98 -18.99 38.50
C ARG A 452 8.20 -20.30 38.30
N SER A 453 8.86 -21.44 38.50
CA SER A 453 8.26 -22.79 38.49
C SER A 453 7.21 -23.04 39.58
N GLN A 454 7.11 -22.18 40.60
CA GLN A 454 6.05 -22.21 41.61
C GLN A 454 4.89 -21.23 41.31
N LEU A 455 5.07 -20.35 40.32
CA LEU A 455 4.06 -19.40 39.84
C LEU A 455 3.37 -19.89 38.55
N GLU A 456 4.04 -20.75 37.78
CA GLU A 456 3.45 -21.49 36.68
C GLU A 456 2.31 -22.37 37.19
N THR A 457 1.08 -21.87 37.05
CA THR A 457 -0.13 -22.59 37.45
C THR A 457 -0.27 -23.84 36.57
N GLN A 458 -0.39 -25.00 37.19
CA GLN A 458 -0.64 -26.24 36.44
C GLN A 458 -2.06 -26.21 35.90
N TYR A 459 -2.27 -26.54 34.63
CA TYR A 459 -3.61 -26.61 34.00
C TYR A 459 -3.83 -28.00 33.44
N PHE A 460 -5.09 -28.45 33.44
CA PHE A 460 -5.53 -29.58 32.63
C PHE A 460 -5.97 -29.10 31.25
N GLU A 461 -5.45 -29.71 30.19
CA GLU A 461 -5.89 -29.44 28.82
C GLU A 461 -6.97 -30.45 28.41
N LEU A 462 -8.21 -29.99 28.30
CA LEU A 462 -9.35 -30.78 27.82
C LEU A 462 -9.55 -30.53 26.32
N GLN A 463 -9.18 -31.50 25.49
CA GLN A 463 -9.40 -31.44 24.06
C GLN A 463 -10.79 -31.98 23.69
N ILE A 464 -11.61 -31.15 23.02
CA ILE A 464 -12.93 -31.51 22.53
C ILE A 464 -12.99 -31.16 21.04
N GLY A 465 -12.88 -32.17 20.18
CA GLY A 465 -12.76 -31.97 18.74
C GLY A 465 -11.48 -31.22 18.37
N ASP A 466 -11.65 -30.06 17.73
CA ASP A 466 -10.58 -29.15 17.30
C ASP A 466 -10.23 -28.08 18.36
N ARG A 467 -10.95 -28.02 19.49
CA ARG A 467 -10.74 -27.02 20.54
C ARG A 467 -10.01 -27.62 21.75
N ILE A 468 -9.05 -26.86 22.28
CA ILE A 468 -8.32 -27.18 23.51
C ILE A 468 -8.75 -26.17 24.57
N ILE A 469 -9.28 -26.65 25.68
CA ILE A 469 -9.78 -25.83 26.79
C ILE A 469 -8.87 -26.06 27.99
N LYS A 470 -8.26 -24.99 28.50
CA LYS A 470 -7.46 -25.05 29.73
C LYS A 470 -8.37 -24.90 30.94
N LEU A 471 -8.31 -25.86 31.84
CA LEU A 471 -9.06 -25.93 33.08
C LEU A 471 -8.09 -25.88 34.27
N CYS A 472 -8.44 -25.17 35.33
CA CYS A 472 -7.62 -25.17 36.55
C CYS A 472 -7.74 -26.52 37.28
N PRO A 473 -6.77 -26.91 38.14
CA PRO A 473 -6.82 -28.19 38.83
C PRO A 473 -8.06 -28.31 39.72
N ASP A 474 -8.41 -27.22 40.38
CA ASP A 474 -9.58 -27.02 41.23
C ASP A 474 -10.91 -27.19 40.48
N GLU A 475 -10.91 -27.12 39.15
CA GLU A 475 -12.09 -27.26 38.32
C GLU A 475 -12.38 -28.70 37.87
N VAL A 476 -11.44 -29.63 38.11
CA VAL A 476 -11.46 -30.99 37.55
C VAL A 476 -11.20 -32.03 38.65
N HIS A 477 -12.25 -32.78 39.02
CA HIS A 477 -12.17 -33.81 40.05
C HIS A 477 -12.29 -35.21 39.41
N PHE A 478 -11.25 -36.03 39.53
CA PHE A 478 -11.24 -37.40 39.00
C PHE A 478 -11.78 -38.39 40.04
N GLN A 479 -12.92 -39.04 39.77
CA GLN A 479 -13.49 -40.02 40.69
C GLN A 479 -14.14 -41.20 39.94
N GLY A 480 -13.73 -42.43 40.27
CA GLY A 480 -14.42 -43.65 39.84
C GLY A 480 -14.46 -43.91 38.33
N GLY A 481 -13.50 -43.39 37.55
CA GLY A 481 -13.48 -43.50 36.09
C GLY A 481 -14.23 -42.38 35.35
N TYR A 482 -14.78 -41.41 36.08
CA TYR A 482 -15.44 -40.24 35.53
C TYR A 482 -14.71 -38.95 35.94
N VAL A 483 -14.88 -37.91 35.14
CA VAL A 483 -14.36 -36.56 35.41
C VAL A 483 -15.52 -35.68 35.86
N GLN A 484 -15.53 -35.28 37.12
CA GLN A 484 -16.48 -34.32 37.65
C GLN A 484 -15.95 -32.91 37.44
N LEU A 485 -16.66 -32.14 36.63
CA LEU A 485 -16.32 -30.76 36.28
C LEU A 485 -17.11 -29.80 37.18
N THR A 486 -16.48 -28.71 37.62
CA THR A 486 -17.19 -27.64 38.33
C THR A 486 -18.16 -26.89 37.41
N ALA A 487 -19.08 -26.10 37.98
CA ALA A 487 -19.99 -25.28 37.19
C ALA A 487 -19.26 -24.24 36.32
N SER A 488 -18.08 -23.76 36.77
CA SER A 488 -17.19 -22.87 36.01
C SER A 488 -16.63 -23.58 34.78
N ALA A 489 -15.97 -24.73 34.96
CA ALA A 489 -15.47 -25.56 33.86
C ALA A 489 -16.58 -25.92 32.87
N ARG A 490 -17.75 -26.35 33.36
CA ARG A 490 -18.91 -26.65 32.51
C ARG A 490 -19.33 -25.45 31.67
N ALA A 491 -19.46 -24.26 32.27
CA ALA A 491 -19.84 -23.05 31.54
C ALA A 491 -18.78 -22.65 30.50
N SER A 492 -17.49 -22.78 30.85
CA SER A 492 -16.38 -22.59 29.91
C SER A 492 -16.47 -23.54 28.71
N ILE A 493 -16.76 -24.82 28.96
CA ILE A 493 -16.93 -25.85 27.93
C ILE A 493 -18.19 -25.62 27.07
N GLU A 494 -19.34 -25.31 27.68
CA GLU A 494 -20.58 -25.00 26.94
C GLU A 494 -20.41 -23.77 26.04
N ASN A 495 -19.72 -22.73 26.52
CA ASN A 495 -19.40 -21.54 25.74
C ASN A 495 -18.36 -21.83 24.63
N ALA A 496 -17.36 -22.67 24.92
CA ALA A 496 -16.35 -23.09 23.96
C ALA A 496 -16.87 -24.03 22.88
N ILE A 497 -17.92 -24.83 23.13
CA ILE A 497 -18.55 -25.70 22.13
C ILE A 497 -19.68 -24.96 21.39
N GLY A 498 -20.40 -24.07 22.07
CA GLY A 498 -21.61 -23.42 21.55
C GLY A 498 -22.89 -24.24 21.76
N GLU A 499 -22.81 -25.35 22.48
CA GLU A 499 -23.93 -26.24 22.81
C GLU A 499 -24.03 -26.40 24.34
N ARG A 500 -25.25 -26.54 24.86
CA ARG A 500 -25.48 -26.84 26.28
C ARG A 500 -25.28 -28.33 26.53
N ILE A 501 -24.40 -28.68 27.45
CA ILE A 501 -24.31 -30.04 27.99
C ILE A 501 -25.63 -30.31 28.69
N THR A 502 -26.38 -31.29 28.23
CA THR A 502 -27.58 -31.75 28.94
C THR A 502 -27.16 -32.73 30.04
N ASN A 503 -27.81 -32.66 31.19
CA ASN A 503 -27.66 -33.72 32.19
C ASN A 503 -28.37 -34.96 31.63
N GLY A 504 -27.59 -35.90 31.10
CA GLY A 504 -28.12 -37.21 30.71
C GLY A 504 -28.61 -37.95 31.95
N GLU A 505 -29.91 -37.88 32.23
CA GLU A 505 -30.56 -38.88 33.09
C GLU A 505 -30.34 -40.24 32.43
N TYR A 506 -29.62 -41.12 33.14
CA TYR A 506 -29.27 -42.45 32.67
C TYR A 506 -30.52 -43.33 32.63
N LEU A 507 -31.31 -43.20 31.56
CA LEU A 507 -32.35 -44.17 31.19
C LEU A 507 -31.68 -45.42 30.64
N GLY A 508 -31.13 -46.23 31.54
CA GLY A 508 -30.90 -47.63 31.27
C GLY A 508 -32.25 -48.33 31.16
N ASN A 509 -32.69 -48.64 29.95
CA ASN A 509 -33.55 -49.78 29.64
C ASN A 509 -33.49 -50.11 28.15
N ILE A 510 -33.03 -51.32 27.86
CA ILE A 510 -33.07 -51.95 26.54
C ILE A 510 -34.30 -52.87 26.53
N ALA A 511 -35.28 -52.63 25.65
CA ALA A 511 -36.16 -53.65 25.05
C ALA A 511 -37.18 -53.05 24.06
N GLU A 512 -37.14 -53.57 22.83
CA GLU A 512 -38.26 -54.10 22.04
C GLU A 512 -39.51 -53.25 21.69
N ASP A 513 -39.63 -53.03 20.36
CA ASP A 513 -40.75 -53.42 19.48
C ASP A 513 -41.74 -52.42 18.84
N GLU A 514 -42.16 -52.84 17.62
CA GLU A 514 -43.25 -52.43 16.69
C GLU A 514 -44.07 -51.13 16.92
N GLY A 515 -44.57 -50.41 15.91
CA GLY A 515 -44.67 -50.64 14.47
C GLY A 515 -45.89 -49.89 13.87
N LEU A 516 -46.01 -49.89 12.53
CA LEU A 516 -47.18 -49.47 11.72
C LEU A 516 -47.51 -47.96 11.51
N LEU A 517 -47.38 -47.58 10.22
CA LEU A 517 -48.09 -46.52 9.48
C LEU A 517 -49.52 -47.02 9.07
N PRO A 518 -50.39 -46.32 8.28
CA PRO A 518 -50.27 -44.99 7.62
C PRO A 518 -51.55 -44.08 7.66
N ASP A 519 -51.45 -42.97 6.92
CA ASP A 519 -52.46 -42.39 5.99
C ASP A 519 -53.33 -41.14 6.28
N THR A 520 -53.53 -40.42 5.16
CA THR A 520 -54.13 -39.09 4.90
C THR A 520 -55.68 -39.13 4.76
N PRO A 521 -56.45 -38.00 4.69
CA PRO A 521 -56.47 -37.09 3.52
C PRO A 521 -56.84 -35.61 3.81
N ALA A 522 -57.18 -34.84 2.76
CA ALA A 522 -57.10 -33.37 2.69
C ALA A 522 -58.43 -32.64 2.36
N THR A 523 -58.36 -31.28 2.28
CA THR A 523 -59.30 -30.33 1.61
C THR A 523 -60.67 -30.08 2.30
N PRO A 524 -61.42 -28.96 2.02
CA PRO A 524 -61.48 -28.18 0.78
C PRO A 524 -61.58 -26.62 0.83
N ASN A 525 -61.70 -26.04 -0.37
CA ASN A 525 -61.88 -24.62 -0.73
C ASN A 525 -63.27 -24.02 -0.40
N ASN A 526 -63.32 -22.67 -0.37
CA ASN A 526 -64.41 -21.79 -0.86
C ASN A 526 -63.88 -20.34 -0.92
N GLY A 527 -64.28 -19.41 -1.80
CA GLY A 527 -65.18 -19.50 -2.97
C GLY A 527 -66.04 -18.23 -3.16
N GLY A 528 -65.72 -17.37 -4.16
CA GLY A 528 -66.59 -16.27 -4.68
C GLY A 528 -66.84 -15.03 -3.78
N ASP A 529 -67.40 -13.91 -4.26
CA ASP A 529 -67.61 -13.42 -5.65
C ASP A 529 -68.07 -11.92 -5.70
N GLN A 530 -68.24 -11.36 -6.92
CA GLN A 530 -69.00 -10.12 -7.30
C GLN A 530 -68.41 -8.70 -6.97
N GLN A 531 -68.17 -7.79 -7.95
CA GLN A 531 -69.07 -6.90 -8.76
C GLN A 531 -69.60 -5.67 -7.95
N GLU A 532 -69.76 -4.42 -8.41
CA GLU A 532 -69.81 -3.68 -9.71
C GLU A 532 -69.29 -2.22 -9.47
N ALA A 533 -68.61 -1.48 -10.37
CA ALA A 533 -68.99 -0.74 -11.60
C ALA A 533 -69.59 0.70 -11.42
N ASP A 534 -69.15 1.63 -12.31
CA ASP A 534 -69.60 3.03 -12.56
C ASP A 534 -69.53 4.11 -11.43
N GLY A 535 -69.39 5.42 -11.73
CA GLY A 535 -69.14 6.10 -13.02
C GLY A 535 -69.23 7.65 -12.97
N GLN A 536 -68.38 8.31 -13.79
CA GLN A 536 -68.53 9.66 -14.40
C GLN A 536 -68.53 11.02 -13.62
N ARG A 537 -67.47 11.81 -13.92
CA ARG A 537 -67.46 13.18 -14.52
C ARG A 537 -68.06 14.44 -13.81
N ARG A 538 -67.17 15.43 -13.59
CA ARG A 538 -66.95 16.71 -14.36
C ARG A 538 -66.98 18.05 -13.59
N ARG A 539 -66.00 18.91 -13.92
CA ARG A 539 -65.87 20.38 -13.68
C ARG A 539 -65.82 20.83 -12.21
N GLY A 540 -65.03 21.81 -11.78
CA GLY A 540 -64.06 22.69 -12.46
C GLY A 540 -64.12 24.10 -11.84
N GLY A 541 -63.00 24.68 -11.38
CA GLY A 541 -63.06 26.01 -10.75
C GLY A 541 -61.79 26.44 -9.99
N VAL A 542 -61.11 27.42 -10.56
CA VAL A 542 -59.98 28.23 -10.05
C VAL A 542 -60.22 28.80 -8.64
N GLY A 543 -59.19 28.83 -7.77
CA GLY A 543 -59.09 29.91 -6.77
C GLY A 543 -58.37 29.63 -5.43
N ARG A 544 -57.25 30.35 -5.21
CA ARG A 544 -56.73 30.86 -3.91
C ARG A 544 -56.39 29.87 -2.77
N LEU A 545 -55.07 29.66 -2.60
CA LEU A 545 -54.42 29.75 -1.28
C LEU A 545 -54.69 31.14 -0.65
N PRO A 546 -54.64 31.33 0.70
CA PRO A 546 -53.97 30.50 1.69
C PRO A 546 -54.84 30.08 2.91
N ASN A 547 -54.45 28.99 3.62
CA ASN A 547 -54.51 28.85 5.09
C ASN A 547 -54.07 27.45 5.59
N MET A 548 -52.88 26.99 5.19
CA MET A 548 -52.36 25.67 5.61
C MET A 548 -52.09 25.56 7.12
N PHE A 549 -51.83 26.69 7.79
CA PHE A 549 -51.49 26.73 9.23
C PHE A 549 -52.66 26.42 10.18
N ASN A 550 -53.90 26.67 9.77
CA ASN A 550 -55.08 26.41 10.62
C ASN A 550 -55.63 24.97 10.49
N PHE A 551 -55.25 24.24 9.44
CA PHE A 551 -55.58 22.82 9.29
C PHE A 551 -54.74 21.95 10.23
N LEU A 552 -53.43 22.21 10.28
CA LEU A 552 -52.48 21.53 11.18
C LEU A 552 -52.78 21.72 12.67
N ARG A 553 -53.44 22.82 13.06
CA ARG A 553 -53.82 23.11 14.46
C ARG A 553 -55.16 22.50 14.89
N ARG A 554 -55.97 21.98 13.95
CA ARG A 554 -57.26 21.32 14.23
C ARG A 554 -57.24 19.79 14.09
N MET A 555 -56.21 19.20 13.50
CA MET A 555 -56.01 17.76 13.60
C MET A 555 -55.59 17.38 15.02
N ASN A 556 -56.49 16.72 15.73
CA ASN A 556 -56.26 16.14 17.05
C ASN A 556 -55.38 14.87 16.93
N MET A 557 -54.13 15.07 16.49
CA MET A 557 -53.17 14.02 16.09
C MET A 557 -52.72 13.10 17.24
N GLY A 558 -53.03 13.43 18.50
CA GLY A 558 -52.59 12.71 19.69
C GLY A 558 -53.16 11.29 19.87
N ARG A 559 -53.96 10.77 18.93
CA ARG A 559 -54.53 9.41 18.98
C ARG A 559 -54.34 8.54 17.73
N PHE A 560 -53.90 9.09 16.60
CA PHE A 560 -53.86 8.35 15.32
C PHE A 560 -52.47 7.86 14.88
N PHE A 561 -51.40 8.38 15.44
CA PHE A 561 -50.07 7.78 15.32
C PHE A 561 -49.69 7.12 16.63
N ARG A 562 -49.82 5.79 16.70
CA ARG A 562 -49.08 5.03 17.71
C ARG A 562 -47.60 5.34 17.53
N ARG A 563 -46.90 5.63 18.62
CA ARG A 563 -45.47 5.95 18.64
C ARG A 563 -44.64 4.91 17.87
N GLU A 564 -45.06 3.65 17.98
CA GLU A 564 -44.56 2.48 17.27
C GLU A 564 -44.57 2.65 15.73
N THR A 565 -45.71 3.00 15.11
CA THR A 565 -45.79 3.08 13.64
C THR A 565 -45.01 4.25 13.06
N LEU A 566 -44.90 5.37 13.78
CA LEU A 566 -44.08 6.50 13.32
C LEU A 566 -42.58 6.17 13.40
N VAL A 567 -42.14 5.45 14.43
CA VAL A 567 -40.77 4.91 14.52
C VAL A 567 -40.51 3.89 13.40
N LEU A 568 -41.42 2.94 13.18
CA LEU A 568 -41.30 1.91 12.14
C LEU A 568 -41.23 2.52 10.73
N ILE A 569 -42.03 3.55 10.44
CA ILE A 569 -41.98 4.29 9.17
C ILE A 569 -40.65 5.05 9.02
N ILE A 570 -40.12 5.65 10.09
CA ILE A 570 -38.83 6.34 10.05
C ILE A 570 -37.67 5.34 9.84
N GLU A 571 -37.66 4.21 10.56
CA GLU A 571 -36.69 3.13 10.38
C GLU A 571 -36.76 2.51 8.99
N MET A 572 -37.95 2.27 8.45
CA MET A 572 -38.15 1.71 7.11
C MET A 572 -37.74 2.68 5.99
N ILE A 573 -37.96 3.99 6.15
CA ILE A 573 -37.60 5.01 5.14
C ILE A 573 -36.12 5.43 5.22
N THR A 574 -35.48 5.34 6.39
CA THR A 574 -34.10 5.85 6.59
C THR A 574 -33.06 4.81 7.04
N GLY A 575 -33.44 3.55 7.17
CA GLY A 575 -32.55 2.45 7.56
C GLY A 575 -31.98 2.62 8.98
N ARG A 576 -30.74 2.16 9.21
CA ARG A 576 -30.06 2.31 10.52
C ARG A 576 -29.91 3.76 11.00
N ASN A 577 -30.01 4.77 10.11
CA ASN A 577 -30.05 6.17 10.52
C ASN A 577 -31.39 6.57 11.17
N GLY A 578 -32.46 5.84 10.87
CA GLY A 578 -33.76 5.98 11.52
C GLY A 578 -33.72 5.64 12.99
N LEU A 579 -32.90 4.67 13.40
CA LEU A 579 -32.67 4.33 14.81
C LEU A 579 -31.98 5.48 15.56
N LEU A 580 -30.96 6.12 14.99
CA LEU A 580 -30.35 7.32 15.60
C LEU A 580 -31.33 8.51 15.68
N MET A 581 -32.16 8.71 14.66
CA MET A 581 -33.19 9.76 14.67
C MET A 581 -34.32 9.44 15.66
N SER A 582 -34.71 8.17 15.82
CA SER A 582 -35.70 7.72 16.81
C SER A 582 -35.16 7.81 18.24
N LEU A 583 -33.87 7.55 18.44
CA LEU A 583 -33.17 7.71 19.72
C LEU A 583 -33.04 9.20 20.08
N GLY A 584 -32.73 10.07 19.10
CA GLY A 584 -32.82 11.52 19.25
C GLY A 584 -34.22 12.02 19.62
N PHE A 585 -35.26 11.53 18.92
CA PHE A 585 -36.67 11.84 19.25
C PHE A 585 -37.13 11.22 20.58
N GLY A 586 -36.54 10.10 21.01
CA GLY A 586 -36.76 9.51 22.33
C GLY A 586 -36.15 10.34 23.45
N LEU A 587 -34.95 10.87 23.22
CA LEU A 587 -34.22 11.76 24.13
C LEU A 587 -34.76 13.19 24.15
N TYR A 588 -35.52 13.64 23.14
CA TYR A 588 -36.19 14.94 23.11
C TYR A 588 -37.01 15.24 24.38
N LEU A 589 -37.61 14.22 25.00
CA LEU A 589 -38.40 14.33 26.22
C LEU A 589 -37.57 14.36 27.52
N ARG A 590 -36.25 14.13 27.45
CA ARG A 590 -35.34 14.08 28.61
C ARG A 590 -34.20 15.09 28.54
N LEU A 591 -33.81 15.55 27.35
CA LEU A 591 -32.78 16.56 27.17
C LEU A 591 -33.40 17.97 27.19
N PRO A 592 -32.72 18.98 27.78
CA PRO A 592 -33.13 20.36 27.61
C PRO A 592 -33.04 20.77 26.14
N LEU A 593 -33.96 21.64 25.70
CA LEU A 593 -34.17 22.00 24.28
C LEU A 593 -32.87 22.36 23.53
N TRP A 594 -31.97 23.11 24.19
CA TRP A 594 -30.70 23.53 23.59
C TRP A 594 -29.78 22.34 23.26
N ALA A 595 -29.72 21.32 24.13
CA ALA A 595 -28.89 20.13 23.91
C ALA A 595 -29.46 19.26 22.78
N PHE A 596 -30.79 19.14 22.70
CA PHE A 596 -31.46 18.49 21.58
C PHE A 596 -31.20 19.23 20.25
N CYS A 597 -31.32 20.56 20.24
CA CYS A 597 -31.02 21.37 19.05
C CYS A 597 -29.56 21.23 18.60
N LEU A 598 -28.60 21.22 19.52
CA LEU A 598 -27.18 20.96 19.19
C LEU A 598 -26.97 19.55 18.63
N LEU A 599 -27.61 18.52 19.22
CA LEU A 599 -27.49 17.13 18.76
C LEU A 599 -28.07 16.96 17.34
N VAL A 600 -29.26 17.51 17.07
CA VAL A 600 -29.88 17.48 15.73
C VAL A 600 -29.07 18.31 14.73
N THR A 601 -28.53 19.46 15.13
CA THR A 601 -27.66 20.28 14.25
C THR A 601 -26.34 19.55 13.94
N GLY A 602 -25.73 18.88 14.92
CA GLY A 602 -24.55 18.04 14.71
C GLY A 602 -24.83 16.86 13.78
N LEU A 603 -25.96 16.15 13.96
CA LEU A 603 -26.36 15.04 13.10
C LEU A 603 -26.68 15.49 11.68
N THR A 604 -27.31 16.64 11.48
CA THR A 604 -27.62 17.17 10.13
C THR A 604 -26.37 17.67 9.42
N ILE A 605 -25.50 18.45 10.08
CA ILE A 605 -24.18 18.85 9.55
C ILE A 605 -23.35 17.61 9.19
N ARG A 606 -23.28 16.60 10.08
CA ARG A 606 -22.57 15.34 9.82
C ARG A 606 -23.19 14.58 8.66
N SER A 607 -24.52 14.55 8.52
CA SER A 607 -25.21 13.91 7.40
C SER A 607 -24.93 14.62 6.06
N VAL A 608 -24.87 15.95 6.05
CA VAL A 608 -24.48 16.74 4.86
C VAL A 608 -23.01 16.50 4.51
N TRP A 609 -22.12 16.50 5.50
CA TRP A 609 -20.70 16.21 5.33
C TRP A 609 -20.46 14.79 4.79
N ILE A 610 -21.15 13.79 5.35
CA ILE A 610 -21.16 12.41 4.85
C ILE A 610 -21.64 12.41 3.40
N LYS A 611 -22.79 13.02 3.06
CA LYS A 611 -23.25 13.11 1.66
C LYS A 611 -22.24 13.79 0.73
N PHE A 612 -21.47 14.76 1.19
CA PHE A 612 -20.41 15.40 0.41
C PHE A 612 -19.19 14.49 0.18
N LYS A 613 -18.73 13.78 1.23
CA LYS A 613 -17.63 12.81 1.15
C LYS A 613 -18.03 11.58 0.33
N LEU A 614 -19.29 11.14 0.47
CA LEU A 614 -19.94 10.12 -0.36
C LEU A 614 -20.01 10.59 -1.82
N SER A 615 -20.46 11.81 -2.10
CA SER A 615 -20.49 12.35 -3.48
C SER A 615 -19.11 12.40 -4.16
N LYS A 616 -18.02 12.54 -3.39
CA LYS A 616 -16.65 12.39 -3.90
C LYS A 616 -16.27 10.91 -4.12
N LYS A 617 -16.52 10.01 -3.17
CA LYS A 617 -16.26 8.56 -3.33
C LYS A 617 -17.10 7.94 -4.45
N VAL A 618 -18.39 8.28 -4.54
CA VAL A 618 -19.31 7.90 -5.61
C VAL A 618 -18.83 8.43 -6.95
N ARG A 619 -18.34 9.67 -7.05
CA ARG A 619 -17.68 10.12 -8.28
C ARG A 619 -16.45 9.27 -8.62
N LYS A 620 -15.65 8.85 -7.63
CA LYS A 620 -14.50 7.96 -7.84
C LYS A 620 -14.88 6.50 -8.18
N LEU A 621 -16.05 6.01 -7.77
CA LEU A 621 -16.54 4.67 -8.12
C LEU A 621 -17.28 4.67 -9.48
N VAL A 622 -18.19 5.63 -9.68
CA VAL A 622 -19.01 5.77 -10.90
C VAL A 622 -18.19 6.19 -12.11
N VAL A 623 -17.15 7.01 -11.93
CA VAL A 623 -16.21 7.41 -12.99
C VAL A 623 -14.98 6.48 -12.99
N GLY A 624 -15.10 5.29 -12.38
CA GLY A 624 -14.11 4.21 -12.35
C GLY A 624 -12.84 4.50 -11.55
N SER A 625 -12.03 3.46 -11.34
CA SER A 625 -10.61 3.63 -10.98
C SER A 625 -9.97 4.63 -11.94
N ALA A 626 -9.13 5.51 -11.40
CA ALA A 626 -8.71 6.72 -12.10
C ALA A 626 -7.76 6.45 -13.28
N ASP A 627 -7.23 5.24 -13.35
CA ASP A 627 -5.99 4.96 -14.07
C ASP A 627 -6.23 4.25 -15.41
N SER A 628 -7.36 3.56 -15.61
CA SER A 628 -7.70 2.95 -16.91
C SER A 628 -9.20 2.97 -17.24
N LEU A 629 -9.50 3.08 -18.55
CA LEU A 629 -10.85 2.93 -19.08
C LEU A 629 -11.08 1.46 -19.45
N THR A 630 -12.24 0.91 -19.07
CA THR A 630 -12.60 -0.44 -19.49
C THR A 630 -12.76 -0.52 -21.01
N THR A 631 -12.45 -1.66 -21.62
CA THR A 631 -12.55 -1.84 -23.08
C THR A 631 -13.96 -1.53 -23.62
N GLN A 632 -15.00 -1.82 -22.83
CA GLN A 632 -16.38 -1.45 -23.14
C GLN A 632 -16.63 0.07 -23.11
N GLU A 633 -16.10 0.80 -22.12
CA GLU A 633 -16.18 2.26 -22.08
C GLU A 633 -15.38 2.91 -23.22
N GLN A 634 -14.19 2.39 -23.54
CA GLN A 634 -13.39 2.84 -24.67
C GLN A 634 -14.19 2.75 -25.97
N GLU A 635 -14.79 1.59 -26.25
CA GLU A 635 -15.55 1.38 -27.48
C GLU A 635 -16.82 2.25 -27.52
N GLN A 636 -17.52 2.40 -26.40
CA GLN A 636 -18.63 3.35 -26.30
C GLN A 636 -18.19 4.79 -26.65
N ILE A 637 -17.06 5.26 -26.11
CA ILE A 637 -16.53 6.59 -26.43
C ILE A 637 -16.11 6.69 -27.91
N ARG A 638 -15.46 5.66 -28.48
CA ARG A 638 -15.15 5.60 -29.92
C ARG A 638 -16.41 5.69 -30.78
N THR A 639 -17.49 4.99 -30.42
CA THR A 639 -18.77 5.12 -31.15
C THR A 639 -19.39 6.51 -31.02
N LEU A 640 -19.24 7.20 -29.87
CA LEU A 640 -19.71 8.58 -29.69
C LEU A 640 -18.91 9.60 -30.52
N ILE A 641 -17.59 9.39 -30.66
CA ILE A 641 -16.71 10.16 -31.56
C ILE A 641 -17.15 9.93 -33.01
N LYS A 642 -17.15 8.69 -33.49
CA LYS A 642 -17.45 8.31 -34.89
C LYS A 642 -18.86 8.64 -35.36
N SER A 643 -19.83 8.75 -34.44
CA SER A 643 -21.22 9.07 -34.78
C SER A 643 -21.62 10.54 -34.54
N GLU A 644 -20.65 11.39 -34.16
CA GLU A 644 -20.88 12.81 -33.88
C GLU A 644 -22.08 13.07 -32.93
N LYS A 645 -22.20 12.27 -31.86
CA LYS A 645 -23.34 12.31 -30.91
C LYS A 645 -23.14 13.16 -29.65
N PHE A 646 -21.99 13.81 -29.48
CA PHE A 646 -21.80 14.80 -28.43
C PHE A 646 -22.71 16.03 -28.66
N ASN A 647 -23.30 16.53 -27.58
CA ASN A 647 -24.11 17.74 -27.61
C ASN A 647 -23.25 19.00 -27.42
N THR A 648 -23.81 20.17 -27.72
CA THR A 648 -23.08 21.44 -27.54
C THR A 648 -22.68 21.71 -26.09
N ALA A 649 -23.45 21.20 -25.11
CA ALA A 649 -23.09 21.31 -23.69
C ALA A 649 -21.80 20.56 -23.32
N PHE A 650 -21.41 19.51 -24.05
CA PHE A 650 -20.12 18.83 -23.90
C PHE A 650 -18.97 19.71 -24.41
N PHE A 651 -19.05 20.21 -25.64
CA PHE A 651 -18.02 21.10 -26.20
C PHE A 651 -17.87 22.40 -25.40
N MET A 652 -18.99 22.96 -24.92
CA MET A 652 -19.00 24.09 -23.99
C MET A 652 -18.29 23.79 -22.65
N SER A 653 -18.30 22.53 -22.19
CA SER A 653 -17.56 22.09 -21.00
C SER A 653 -16.06 22.06 -21.30
N LEU A 654 -15.66 21.41 -22.39
CA LEU A 654 -14.26 21.29 -22.84
C LEU A 654 -13.62 22.65 -23.13
N ALA A 655 -14.29 23.52 -23.89
CA ALA A 655 -13.76 24.82 -24.29
C ALA A 655 -13.55 25.80 -23.11
N ARG A 656 -14.15 25.51 -21.95
CA ARG A 656 -13.90 26.24 -20.68
C ARG A 656 -12.72 25.69 -19.87
N MET A 657 -12.14 24.54 -20.26
CA MET A 657 -11.00 23.95 -19.58
C MET A 657 -9.71 24.69 -19.99
N ARG A 658 -8.95 25.16 -19.00
CA ARG A 658 -7.72 25.96 -19.20
C ARG A 658 -6.64 25.23 -20.02
N THR A 659 -6.63 23.90 -20.02
CA THR A 659 -5.69 23.06 -20.80
C THR A 659 -6.08 22.93 -22.27
N ILE A 660 -7.37 23.03 -22.60
CA ILE A 660 -7.89 22.82 -23.96
C ILE A 660 -7.98 24.15 -24.71
N LEU A 661 -8.33 25.24 -24.03
CA LEU A 661 -8.49 26.57 -24.63
C LEU A 661 -7.30 27.02 -25.51
N PRO A 662 -6.01 26.86 -25.14
CA PRO A 662 -4.89 27.27 -25.99
C PRO A 662 -4.80 26.48 -27.30
N LEU A 663 -5.15 25.19 -27.28
CA LEU A 663 -5.16 24.32 -28.46
C LEU A 663 -6.27 24.73 -29.44
N LEU A 664 -7.43 25.13 -28.92
CA LEU A 664 -8.53 25.67 -29.74
C LEU A 664 -8.14 27.01 -30.38
N CYS A 665 -7.49 27.90 -29.63
CA CYS A 665 -6.95 29.15 -30.19
C CYS A 665 -5.95 28.86 -31.31
N SER A 666 -4.97 27.98 -31.07
CA SER A 666 -3.98 27.58 -32.09
C SER A 666 -4.64 26.94 -33.32
N ARG A 667 -5.72 26.17 -33.16
CA ARG A 667 -6.48 25.61 -34.29
C ARG A 667 -7.25 26.68 -35.08
N MET A 668 -7.81 27.68 -34.40
CA MET A 668 -8.43 28.85 -35.04
C MET A 668 -7.40 29.72 -35.77
N ASP A 669 -6.21 29.92 -35.19
CA ASP A 669 -5.12 30.67 -35.82
C ASP A 669 -4.59 29.94 -37.08
N ALA A 670 -4.63 28.60 -37.08
CA ALA A 670 -4.24 27.76 -38.22
C ALA A 670 -5.34 27.56 -39.28
N ASN A 671 -6.62 27.76 -38.95
CA ASN A 671 -7.75 27.62 -39.86
C ASN A 671 -8.57 28.92 -39.91
N GLN A 672 -8.17 29.80 -40.82
CA GLN A 672 -8.74 31.15 -40.92
C GLN A 672 -10.19 31.14 -41.42
N ASP A 673 -10.63 30.11 -42.17
CA ASP A 673 -12.02 29.95 -42.58
C ASP A 673 -12.93 29.65 -41.38
N LEU A 674 -12.51 28.74 -40.51
CA LEU A 674 -13.20 28.45 -39.24
C LEU A 674 -13.23 29.68 -38.32
N ALA A 675 -12.14 30.45 -38.26
CA ALA A 675 -12.11 31.70 -37.50
C ALA A 675 -13.09 32.75 -38.07
N ASN A 676 -13.20 32.84 -39.40
CA ASN A 676 -14.17 33.70 -40.08
C ASN A 676 -15.62 33.26 -39.85
N GLU A 677 -15.90 31.95 -39.87
CA GLU A 677 -17.23 31.39 -39.58
C GLU A 677 -17.65 31.65 -38.13
N LEU A 678 -16.75 31.39 -37.16
CA LEU A 678 -16.95 31.74 -35.75
C LEU A 678 -17.18 33.24 -35.56
N LEU A 679 -16.38 34.09 -36.19
CA LEU A 679 -16.53 35.55 -36.12
C LEU A 679 -17.87 36.00 -36.72
N HIS A 680 -18.28 35.44 -37.86
CA HIS A 680 -19.58 35.70 -38.46
C HIS A 680 -20.74 35.33 -37.52
N GLU A 681 -20.66 34.18 -36.85
CA GLU A 681 -21.71 33.75 -35.92
C GLU A 681 -21.73 34.57 -34.63
N VAL A 682 -20.57 35.02 -34.12
CA VAL A 682 -20.49 36.01 -33.02
C VAL A 682 -21.09 37.35 -33.43
N LYS A 683 -20.84 37.82 -34.66
CA LYS A 683 -21.39 39.07 -35.20
C LYS A 683 -22.92 39.05 -35.39
N ARG A 684 -23.58 37.88 -35.39
CA ARG A 684 -25.05 37.80 -35.35
C ARG A 684 -25.65 38.33 -34.05
N ASN A 685 -24.89 38.39 -32.95
CA ASN A 685 -25.33 39.03 -31.73
C ASN A 685 -25.06 40.54 -31.79
N PRO A 686 -26.09 41.42 -31.90
CA PRO A 686 -25.88 42.84 -32.17
C PRO A 686 -25.08 43.55 -31.07
N LYS A 687 -25.18 43.09 -29.81
CA LYS A 687 -24.41 43.66 -28.69
C LYS A 687 -22.91 43.35 -28.81
N VAL A 688 -22.57 42.15 -29.26
CA VAL A 688 -21.17 41.72 -29.41
C VAL A 688 -20.57 42.28 -30.71
N ASN A 689 -21.38 42.39 -31.78
CA ASN A 689 -20.96 43.07 -33.01
C ASN A 689 -20.60 44.55 -32.76
N GLN A 690 -21.38 45.27 -31.93
CA GLN A 690 -21.03 46.63 -31.52
C GLN A 690 -19.69 46.67 -30.76
N GLN A 691 -19.48 45.78 -29.78
CA GLN A 691 -18.22 45.70 -29.03
C GLN A 691 -17.00 45.34 -29.90
N LEU A 692 -17.20 44.51 -30.93
CA LEU A 692 -16.16 44.18 -31.92
C LEU A 692 -15.86 45.37 -32.85
N ALA A 693 -16.88 46.10 -33.30
CA ALA A 693 -16.71 47.29 -34.14
C ALA A 693 -16.06 48.47 -33.40
N GLU A 694 -16.26 48.58 -32.08
CA GLU A 694 -15.56 49.54 -31.22
C GLU A 694 -14.08 49.17 -30.99
N ASN A 695 -13.66 47.94 -31.31
CA ASN A 695 -12.29 47.44 -31.09
C ASN A 695 -11.86 46.41 -32.15
N ASP A 696 -11.48 46.85 -33.35
CA ASP A 696 -10.96 45.98 -34.42
C ASP A 696 -9.79 45.08 -33.96
N ARG A 697 -8.96 45.56 -33.03
CA ARG A 697 -7.85 44.79 -32.43
C ARG A 697 -8.32 43.60 -31.58
N LEU A 698 -9.55 43.59 -31.07
CA LEU A 698 -10.12 42.43 -30.36
C LEU A 698 -10.70 41.40 -31.34
N ALA A 699 -11.17 41.84 -32.51
CA ALA A 699 -11.63 40.94 -33.57
C ALA A 699 -10.50 40.08 -34.15
N SER A 700 -9.25 40.56 -34.12
CA SER A 700 -8.07 39.81 -34.57
C SER A 700 -7.50 38.81 -33.55
N HIS A 701 -8.03 38.73 -32.34
CA HIS A 701 -7.57 37.80 -31.30
C HIS A 701 -8.51 36.60 -31.20
N SER A 702 -8.09 35.43 -31.71
CA SER A 702 -8.85 34.16 -31.69
C SER A 702 -9.39 33.80 -30.30
N SER A 703 -8.57 33.96 -29.25
CA SER A 703 -8.97 33.77 -27.84
C SER A 703 -10.16 34.65 -27.42
N TYR A 704 -10.25 35.89 -27.89
CA TYR A 704 -11.37 36.78 -27.60
C TYR A 704 -12.62 36.38 -28.37
N VAL A 705 -12.50 36.09 -29.68
CA VAL A 705 -13.60 35.62 -30.54
C VAL A 705 -14.20 34.33 -29.99
N LEU A 706 -13.36 33.35 -29.65
CA LEU A 706 -13.77 32.09 -29.03
C LEU A 706 -14.48 32.31 -27.69
N LYS A 707 -13.92 33.15 -26.81
CA LYS A 707 -14.56 33.47 -25.52
C LYS A 707 -15.93 34.14 -25.71
N GLN A 708 -16.08 35.02 -26.69
CA GLN A 708 -17.37 35.63 -27.01
C GLN A 708 -18.36 34.64 -27.64
N PHE A 709 -17.92 33.71 -28.49
CA PHE A 709 -18.75 32.62 -29.00
C PHE A 709 -19.30 31.74 -27.84
N LEU A 710 -18.45 31.38 -26.89
CA LEU A 710 -18.82 30.62 -25.68
C LEU A 710 -19.76 31.38 -24.71
N LEU A 711 -19.88 32.70 -24.85
CA LEU A 711 -20.79 33.55 -24.07
C LEU A 711 -22.10 33.87 -24.81
N SER A 712 -22.06 33.94 -26.13
CA SER A 712 -23.17 34.42 -26.97
C SER A 712 -24.09 33.32 -27.52
N LEU A 713 -23.76 32.04 -27.27
CA LEU A 713 -24.52 30.80 -27.59
C LEU A 713 -25.77 31.00 -28.46
N PRO A 714 -25.65 30.87 -29.80
CA PRO A 714 -26.82 30.72 -30.65
C PRO A 714 -27.57 29.42 -30.34
N SER A 715 -28.77 29.23 -30.91
CA SER A 715 -29.60 28.04 -30.70
C SER A 715 -28.78 26.74 -30.84
N GLN A 716 -28.89 25.85 -29.84
CA GLN A 716 -27.96 24.73 -29.63
C GLN A 716 -27.70 23.82 -30.84
N GLU A 717 -28.63 23.73 -31.78
CA GLU A 717 -28.51 22.91 -33.00
C GLU A 717 -27.55 23.55 -34.04
N ARG A 718 -27.57 24.87 -34.21
CA ARG A 718 -26.77 25.58 -35.22
C ARG A 718 -25.29 25.66 -34.88
N ALA A 719 -24.96 25.75 -33.60
CA ALA A 719 -23.57 25.75 -33.15
C ALA A 719 -22.90 24.37 -33.24
N LYS A 720 -23.68 23.27 -33.36
CA LYS A 720 -23.16 21.91 -33.35
C LYS A 720 -22.08 21.66 -34.41
N PRO A 721 -22.30 21.89 -35.72
CA PRO A 721 -21.26 21.67 -36.74
C PRO A 721 -19.98 22.48 -36.49
N ILE A 722 -20.10 23.76 -36.12
CA ILE A 722 -18.95 24.63 -35.81
C ILE A 722 -18.13 24.06 -34.64
N PHE A 723 -18.78 23.52 -33.60
CA PHE A 723 -18.09 22.83 -32.51
C PHE A 723 -17.41 21.53 -32.97
N TYR A 724 -17.97 20.78 -33.92
CA TYR A 724 -17.32 19.58 -34.45
C TYR A 724 -16.08 19.92 -35.27
N GLU A 725 -16.15 20.89 -36.19
CA GLU A 725 -14.99 21.36 -36.95
C GLU A 725 -13.89 21.91 -36.02
N LEU A 726 -14.26 22.70 -35.00
CA LEU A 726 -13.32 23.25 -34.02
C LEU A 726 -12.62 22.18 -33.15
N PHE A 727 -13.27 21.04 -32.90
CA PHE A 727 -12.73 19.97 -32.06
C PHE A 727 -12.24 18.74 -32.84
N ARG A 728 -12.41 18.66 -34.17
CA ARG A 728 -12.11 17.46 -34.98
C ARG A 728 -10.71 16.93 -34.74
N ASP A 729 -9.68 17.75 -34.94
CA ASP A 729 -8.28 17.38 -34.73
C ASP A 729 -8.00 16.86 -33.30
N LEU A 730 -8.67 17.41 -32.28
CA LEU A 730 -8.51 16.97 -30.89
C LEU A 730 -9.25 15.65 -30.63
N LEU A 731 -10.41 15.44 -31.26
CA LEU A 731 -11.15 14.17 -31.19
C LEU A 731 -10.37 13.03 -31.86
N GLU A 732 -9.82 13.29 -33.05
CA GLU A 732 -9.00 12.34 -33.81
C GLU A 732 -7.69 11.99 -33.08
N LYS A 733 -6.99 12.99 -32.50
CA LYS A 733 -5.80 12.76 -31.67
C LYS A 733 -6.13 12.05 -30.35
N CYS A 734 -7.34 12.21 -29.81
CA CYS A 734 -7.76 11.58 -28.56
C CYS A 734 -8.17 10.10 -28.75
N GLU A 735 -8.73 9.72 -29.91
CA GLU A 735 -9.16 8.33 -30.17
C GLU A 735 -8.10 7.24 -29.88
N PRO A 736 -6.83 7.33 -30.37
CA PRO A 736 -5.81 6.32 -30.05
C PRO A 736 -5.36 6.36 -28.59
N LEU A 737 -5.46 7.53 -27.93
CA LEU A 737 -5.07 7.74 -26.54
C LEU A 737 -6.06 7.10 -25.54
N LEU A 738 -7.29 6.79 -25.95
CA LEU A 738 -8.29 6.10 -25.10
C LEU A 738 -7.82 4.73 -24.59
N SER A 739 -6.83 4.12 -25.25
CA SER A 739 -6.25 2.82 -24.87
C SER A 739 -5.14 2.94 -23.81
N GLN A 740 -4.64 4.15 -23.53
CA GLN A 740 -3.55 4.40 -22.58
C GLN A 740 -4.09 4.65 -21.17
N GLU A 741 -3.22 4.49 -20.17
CA GLU A 741 -3.56 4.75 -18.77
C GLU A 741 -3.66 6.27 -18.52
N MET A 742 -4.69 6.69 -17.77
CA MET A 742 -5.12 8.09 -17.70
C MET A 742 -4.06 9.03 -17.09
N HIS A 743 -3.08 8.49 -16.37
CA HIS A 743 -1.95 9.23 -15.79
C HIS A 743 -0.76 9.39 -16.75
N THR A 744 -0.69 8.59 -17.84
CA THR A 744 0.33 8.72 -18.90
C THR A 744 -0.08 9.72 -19.99
N LEU A 745 -1.36 10.12 -20.00
CA LEU A 745 -1.92 11.06 -20.97
C LEU A 745 -1.43 12.51 -20.75
N GLU A 746 -1.25 13.23 -21.86
CA GLU A 746 -0.99 14.67 -21.81
C GLU A 746 -2.14 15.44 -21.09
N PRO A 747 -1.87 16.57 -20.40
CA PRO A 747 -2.86 17.25 -19.55
C PRO A 747 -4.15 17.70 -20.26
N TRP A 748 -4.12 17.94 -21.57
CA TRP A 748 -5.32 18.23 -22.35
C TRP A 748 -6.11 16.97 -22.69
N ALA A 749 -5.42 15.87 -23.01
CA ALA A 749 -6.02 14.57 -23.34
C ALA A 749 -6.68 13.98 -22.10
N ALA A 750 -6.00 13.96 -20.95
CA ALA A 750 -6.58 13.53 -19.67
C ALA A 750 -7.86 14.31 -19.31
N ALA A 751 -7.85 15.63 -19.49
CA ALA A 751 -9.01 16.49 -19.26
C ALA A 751 -10.18 16.18 -20.22
N MET A 752 -9.86 15.92 -21.50
CA MET A 752 -10.83 15.59 -22.55
C MET A 752 -11.45 14.20 -22.35
N VAL A 753 -10.63 13.18 -22.09
CA VAL A 753 -11.07 11.81 -21.76
C VAL A 753 -11.95 11.79 -20.50
N HIS A 754 -11.61 12.58 -19.48
CA HIS A 754 -12.43 12.69 -18.27
C HIS A 754 -13.83 13.29 -18.55
N GLU A 755 -13.94 14.37 -19.33
CA GLU A 755 -15.25 14.90 -19.73
C GLU A 755 -16.00 13.97 -20.70
N MET A 756 -15.30 13.19 -21.55
CA MET A 756 -15.89 12.13 -22.38
C MET A 756 -16.50 11.02 -21.53
N ARG A 757 -15.78 10.50 -20.53
CA ARG A 757 -16.29 9.48 -19.59
C ARG A 757 -17.52 9.98 -18.84
N LYS A 758 -17.48 11.23 -18.35
CA LYS A 758 -18.61 11.94 -17.72
C LYS A 758 -19.78 12.21 -18.68
N TYR A 759 -19.55 12.32 -19.99
CA TYR A 759 -20.61 12.43 -20.99
C TYR A 759 -21.22 11.06 -21.31
N ASN A 760 -20.39 10.06 -21.61
CA ASN A 760 -20.79 8.66 -21.83
C ASN A 760 -21.62 8.15 -20.65
N TRP A 761 -21.19 8.40 -19.41
CA TRP A 761 -21.98 8.07 -18.23
C TRP A 761 -23.34 8.79 -18.18
N ARG A 762 -23.42 10.08 -18.54
CA ARG A 762 -24.69 10.82 -18.57
C ARG A 762 -25.67 10.27 -19.61
N VAL A 763 -25.18 9.83 -20.76
CA VAL A 763 -25.98 9.18 -21.82
C VAL A 763 -26.43 7.80 -21.34
N ASN A 764 -25.49 6.96 -20.89
CA ASN A 764 -25.77 5.57 -20.50
C ASN A 764 -26.49 5.44 -19.15
N ARG A 765 -26.62 6.53 -18.37
CA ARG A 765 -27.39 6.55 -17.12
C ARG A 765 -28.85 6.14 -17.30
N SER A 766 -29.46 6.39 -18.46
CA SER A 766 -30.81 5.91 -18.78
C SER A 766 -30.89 4.40 -19.02
N HIS A 767 -29.74 3.76 -19.25
CA HIS A 767 -29.60 2.32 -19.51
C HIS A 767 -29.02 1.54 -18.32
N MET A 768 -28.61 2.21 -17.22
CA MET A 768 -28.17 1.52 -16.01
C MET A 768 -29.33 0.72 -15.40
N THR A 769 -29.10 -0.57 -15.19
CA THR A 769 -30.09 -1.46 -14.60
C THR A 769 -30.26 -1.21 -13.11
N ALA A 770 -31.38 -1.67 -12.52
CA ALA A 770 -31.57 -1.60 -11.07
C ALA A 770 -30.44 -2.33 -10.31
N SER A 771 -29.89 -3.41 -10.87
CA SER A 771 -28.73 -4.13 -10.34
C SER A 771 -27.45 -3.28 -10.30
N ASP A 772 -27.20 -2.42 -11.29
CA ASP A 772 -26.02 -1.54 -11.29
C ASP A 772 -26.16 -0.45 -10.22
N TYR A 773 -27.38 0.06 -10.03
CA TYR A 773 -27.71 0.96 -8.92
C TYR A 773 -27.56 0.29 -7.55
N ILE A 774 -27.90 -0.99 -7.41
CA ILE A 774 -27.74 -1.75 -6.17
C ILE A 774 -26.27 -2.04 -5.88
N LYS A 775 -25.48 -2.50 -6.86
CA LYS A 775 -24.03 -2.70 -6.69
C LYS A 775 -23.35 -1.40 -6.26
N LEU A 776 -23.64 -0.30 -6.95
CA LEU A 776 -23.14 1.02 -6.56
C LEU A 776 -23.57 1.39 -5.13
N TRP A 777 -24.79 1.09 -4.72
CA TRP A 777 -25.27 1.30 -3.34
C TRP A 777 -24.56 0.43 -2.31
N LEU A 778 -24.15 -0.79 -2.66
CA LEU A 778 -23.40 -1.70 -1.80
C LEU A 778 -21.94 -1.24 -1.65
N ASP A 779 -21.28 -0.83 -2.73
CA ASP A 779 -19.93 -0.25 -2.70
C ASP A 779 -19.91 1.10 -1.94
N ILE A 780 -21.04 1.83 -1.96
CA ILE A 780 -21.29 3.02 -1.12
C ILE A 780 -21.47 2.66 0.37
N TYR A 781 -21.93 1.44 0.66
CA TYR A 781 -22.12 0.90 2.00
C TYR A 781 -20.85 0.29 2.59
N GLU A 782 -19.89 -0.16 1.76
CA GLU A 782 -18.61 -0.69 2.24
C GLU A 782 -17.84 0.32 3.15
N PRO A 783 -17.77 1.63 2.87
CA PRO A 783 -17.26 2.63 3.82
C PRO A 783 -18.04 2.74 5.15
N TRP A 784 -19.28 2.25 5.24
CA TRP A 784 -20.02 2.18 6.51
C TRP A 784 -19.59 0.99 7.38
N ASN A 785 -18.85 0.02 6.83
CA ASN A 785 -18.07 -0.93 7.63
C ASN A 785 -16.97 -0.22 8.44
N PHE A 786 -16.75 1.09 8.31
CA PHE A 786 -15.96 1.84 9.30
C PHE A 786 -16.54 1.75 10.73
N PHE A 787 -17.85 1.51 10.89
CA PHE A 787 -18.47 1.22 12.20
C PHE A 787 -18.44 -0.27 12.58
N SER A 788 -18.02 -1.17 11.70
CA SER A 788 -17.78 -2.59 12.03
C SER A 788 -16.28 -2.93 12.10
N ASN A 789 -15.40 -2.10 11.52
CA ASN A 789 -13.96 -2.19 11.66
C ASN A 789 -13.52 -1.62 13.02
N THR A 790 -12.63 -2.35 13.68
CA THR A 790 -11.99 -2.01 14.96
C THR A 790 -11.36 -0.62 15.00
N GLN A 791 -11.03 -0.02 13.85
CA GLN A 791 -10.45 1.33 13.76
C GLN A 791 -11.25 2.42 14.47
N PHE A 792 -12.59 2.43 14.40
CA PHE A 792 -13.35 3.47 15.11
C PHE A 792 -13.22 3.32 16.64
N MET A 793 -13.26 2.09 17.14
CA MET A 793 -13.03 1.80 18.55
C MET A 793 -11.59 2.16 18.96
N ARG A 794 -10.57 1.87 18.15
CA ARG A 794 -9.17 2.24 18.44
C ARG A 794 -8.97 3.75 18.70
N TYR A 795 -9.77 4.61 18.06
CA TYR A 795 -9.79 6.05 18.35
C TYR A 795 -10.67 6.46 19.54
N ALA A 796 -11.72 5.70 19.83
CA ALA A 796 -12.65 5.96 20.95
C ALA A 796 -12.09 5.50 22.31
N VAL A 797 -11.27 4.44 22.32
CA VAL A 797 -10.61 3.94 23.54
C VAL A 797 -9.50 4.92 23.96
N PRO A 798 -9.60 5.57 25.14
CA PRO A 798 -8.59 6.51 25.59
C PRO A 798 -7.26 5.81 25.87
N ASP A 799 -6.17 6.48 25.54
CA ASP A 799 -4.81 6.06 25.84
C ASP A 799 -4.21 7.04 26.86
N PRO A 800 -3.94 6.61 28.12
CA PRO A 800 -3.45 7.50 29.16
C PRO A 800 -2.03 8.04 28.89
N ARG A 801 -1.27 7.46 27.93
CA ARG A 801 0.07 7.94 27.55
C ARG A 801 0.03 9.09 26.55
N THR A 802 -0.99 9.15 25.69
CA THR A 802 -1.08 10.15 24.59
C THR A 802 -2.23 11.14 24.74
N ASP A 803 -3.31 10.78 25.45
CA ASP A 803 -4.46 11.66 25.64
C ASP A 803 -4.29 12.59 26.85
N ASN A 804 -4.36 13.89 26.61
CA ASN A 804 -4.57 14.87 27.67
C ASN A 804 -5.85 14.53 28.47
N ILE A 805 -5.85 14.78 29.79
CA ILE A 805 -6.95 14.42 30.72
C ILE A 805 -8.35 14.75 30.17
N LEU A 806 -8.53 15.94 29.57
CA LEU A 806 -9.82 16.37 29.01
C LEU A 806 -10.24 15.57 27.77
N VAL A 807 -9.28 15.15 26.92
CA VAL A 807 -9.51 14.24 25.80
C VAL A 807 -9.84 12.84 26.32
N GLY A 808 -9.11 12.36 27.33
CA GLY A 808 -9.38 11.09 28.01
C GLY A 808 -10.80 11.02 28.61
N ILE A 809 -11.28 12.09 29.24
CA ILE A 809 -12.66 12.19 29.73
C ILE A 809 -13.67 12.15 28.57
N VAL A 810 -13.46 12.91 27.51
CA VAL A 810 -14.36 12.92 26.34
C VAL A 810 -14.41 11.55 25.65
N LYS A 811 -13.25 10.89 25.50
CA LYS A 811 -13.14 9.51 24.99
C LYS A 811 -13.82 8.50 25.91
N ASN A 812 -13.63 8.57 27.24
CA ASN A 812 -14.34 7.74 28.20
C ASN A 812 -15.87 7.92 28.13
N CYS A 813 -16.37 9.15 28.01
CA CYS A 813 -17.79 9.41 27.84
C CYS A 813 -18.32 8.86 26.50
N LEU A 814 -17.54 8.93 25.42
CA LEU A 814 -17.89 8.34 24.12
C LEU A 814 -17.89 6.81 24.18
N LEU A 815 -16.84 6.22 24.73
CA LEU A 815 -16.66 4.79 24.94
C LEU A 815 -17.79 4.20 25.79
N PHE A 816 -18.16 4.86 26.89
CA PHE A 816 -19.29 4.46 27.73
C PHE A 816 -20.60 4.36 26.93
N VAL A 817 -20.86 5.29 26.00
CA VAL A 817 -22.04 5.22 25.12
C VAL A 817 -21.92 4.10 24.07
N LEU A 818 -20.71 3.82 23.57
CA LEU A 818 -20.46 2.78 22.58
C LEU A 818 -20.55 1.36 23.17
N LEU A 819 -20.13 1.15 24.42
CA LEU A 819 -20.17 -0.16 25.09
C LEU A 819 -21.60 -0.70 25.30
N PHE A 820 -22.64 0.12 25.22
CA PHE A 820 -24.03 -0.37 25.17
C PHE A 820 -24.39 -1.11 23.87
N ILE A 821 -23.47 -1.20 22.90
CA ILE A 821 -23.65 -1.95 21.65
C ILE A 821 -22.71 -3.17 21.70
N PRO A 822 -23.25 -4.41 21.75
CA PRO A 822 -22.44 -5.63 22.00
C PRO A 822 -21.31 -5.91 20.99
N SER A 823 -21.34 -5.33 19.77
CA SER A 823 -20.22 -5.46 18.84
C SER A 823 -19.02 -4.58 19.21
N PHE A 824 -19.23 -3.47 19.93
CA PHE A 824 -18.16 -2.59 20.39
C PHE A 824 -17.55 -3.07 21.71
N GLU A 825 -18.29 -3.82 22.52
CA GLU A 825 -17.76 -4.52 23.71
C GLU A 825 -16.63 -5.49 23.32
N ARG A 826 -16.88 -6.41 22.37
CA ARG A 826 -15.85 -7.35 21.89
C ARG A 826 -14.63 -6.65 21.25
N GLN A 827 -14.87 -5.56 20.51
CA GLN A 827 -13.77 -4.77 19.92
C GLN A 827 -12.99 -4.01 20.98
N PHE A 828 -13.62 -3.62 22.09
CA PHE A 828 -12.95 -2.98 23.21
C PHE A 828 -12.03 -3.97 23.95
N GLU A 829 -12.50 -5.20 24.19
CA GLU A 829 -11.71 -6.29 24.77
C GLU A 829 -10.45 -6.57 23.92
N GLU A 830 -10.61 -6.78 22.61
CA GLU A 830 -9.51 -7.01 21.66
C GLU A 830 -8.46 -5.88 21.67
N ILE A 831 -8.91 -4.61 21.77
CA ILE A 831 -8.02 -3.44 21.83
C ILE A 831 -7.32 -3.30 23.18
N ILE A 832 -7.95 -3.71 24.29
CA ILE A 832 -7.31 -3.75 25.59
C ILE A 832 -6.25 -4.84 25.64
N GLU A 833 -6.55 -6.04 25.13
CA GLU A 833 -5.59 -7.15 25.05
C GLU A 833 -4.36 -6.76 24.21
N GLU A 834 -4.55 -6.20 23.02
CA GLU A 834 -3.47 -5.67 22.16
C GLU A 834 -2.59 -4.63 22.89
N ARG A 835 -3.20 -3.75 23.70
CA ARG A 835 -2.47 -2.73 24.47
C ARG A 835 -1.77 -3.29 25.71
N LEU A 836 -2.32 -4.31 26.37
CA LEU A 836 -1.66 -5.00 27.48
C LEU A 836 -0.39 -5.70 26.97
N ILE A 837 -0.46 -6.35 25.81
CA ILE A 837 0.70 -6.98 25.15
C ILE A 837 1.77 -5.92 24.79
N GLN A 838 1.36 -4.76 24.29
CA GLN A 838 2.29 -3.64 24.05
C GLN A 838 2.91 -3.10 25.35
N GLN A 839 2.13 -3.00 26.43
CA GLN A 839 2.65 -2.55 27.73
C GLN A 839 3.68 -3.53 28.31
N SER A 840 3.47 -4.84 28.23
CA SER A 840 4.48 -5.82 28.66
C SER A 840 5.75 -5.73 27.82
N GLN A 841 5.64 -5.53 26.50
CA GLN A 841 6.80 -5.35 25.62
C GLN A 841 7.58 -4.05 25.95
N ASP A 842 6.88 -2.97 26.28
CA ASP A 842 7.53 -1.71 26.68
C ASP A 842 8.18 -1.80 28.08
N GLU A 843 7.61 -2.59 29.00
CA GLU A 843 8.21 -2.83 30.32
C GLU A 843 9.48 -3.69 30.21
N ASP A 844 9.46 -4.73 29.36
CA ASP A 844 10.66 -5.50 29.00
C ASP A 844 11.75 -4.61 28.36
N LEU A 845 11.35 -3.63 27.53
CA LEU A 845 12.25 -2.64 26.92
C LEU A 845 12.80 -1.57 27.89
N ILE A 846 12.18 -1.38 29.06
CA ILE A 846 12.65 -0.45 30.12
C ILE A 846 13.47 -1.20 31.19
N ALA A 847 13.30 -2.52 31.29
CA ALA A 847 14.09 -3.38 32.17
C ALA A 847 15.47 -3.76 31.60
N LEU A 848 15.69 -3.52 30.30
CA LEU A 848 16.97 -3.64 29.57
C LEU A 848 17.73 -2.31 29.54
#